data_AF-A0AA41N6W3-F1
#
_entry.id   AF-A0AA41N6W3-F1
#
_cell.length_a   1.000
_cell.length_b   1.000
_cell.length_c   1.000
_cell.angle_alpha   90.00
_cell.angle_beta   90.00
_cell.angle_gamma   90.00
#
_symmetry.space_group_name_H-M   'P 1'
#
loop_
_entity.id
_entity.type
_entity.pdbx_description
1 polymer ?
#
loop_
_entity_poly.entity_id
_entity_poly.type
_entity_poly.pdbx_seq_one_letter_code
_entity_poly.pdbx_strand_id
1 'polypeptide(L)'
;VVTGSGLDSQKSDEEYRELFDLALRGLQLLSKWSAHVMEVVAHGCIRHLISVSGQVIAMIKGLQVLMGRMESVFNQAIRNTIYAALQDFAQVTLREPLRQAVRKKKNVLISVLQAIRKTICDWEGGREPPNDPCLRGEKDPKGGFDIKVPRRAVGPSSTQLYMVRTMLESLIADKSGSKKTLRSSLDGPIVLAIEDFHKQSFFFTHLLNISEALQQCCDLSQLWFREFFLELTMGRRIQFPIEMSMPWILTDHILETKEPSMMEYVLYPLDLYNDSAYYALTKFKKQFLYDEIEAELLGRSIDLNRLITQRISAAMYKSLDQAISRFESEDLTSIVLQGTILQYVKTLIEVMPKICRLPRHEYGSPGILEFFHHQLKDIIEYAELKTDVFQSLREVGNAILFCLLIEQALSQEEVCDLLHAAPFQNILPRVYIKEGERLEVRMKRLEAKYAPLHLVPLIERLGTPQQIAIAREGDLLTKERLCCGLSMFEVILTRIRSYLQDPIWRGPPPTNGVMHVDECVEFHRLWSAMQFVYCIPVGTNEFTAEQCFGDGLSWAGCSIIVLLGQQRRFDLFDFCYHLLKVQRQDGKDEIIKNVPLKKMADRIRKYQILNNEVFAILNKYMKSVETDSSTVEHAEPKLSAVSLTECGEFFKERNLGDAHVSIQSSSSVKGTCGPELLRTHKVEHLILLTQPREEESEK
;
A
#
# COMPACT_ATOMS: atom_id res chain seq x y z
N VAL A 1 -8.26 30.26 -15.49
CA VAL A 1 -7.21 30.97 -16.26
C VAL A 1 -7.76 31.20 -17.65
N VAL A 2 -8.11 32.43 -17.98
CA VAL A 2 -8.30 32.87 -19.37
C VAL A 2 -7.21 33.91 -19.58
N THR A 3 -6.09 33.46 -20.14
CA THR A 3 -5.03 34.34 -20.61
C THR A 3 -5.56 35.12 -21.80
N GLY A 4 -5.61 36.44 -21.64
CA GLY A 4 -5.96 37.37 -22.70
C GLY A 4 -4.94 37.29 -23.84
N SER A 5 -5.44 37.01 -25.04
CA SER A 5 -4.79 37.33 -26.30
C SER A 5 -5.89 37.53 -27.32
N GLY A 6 -6.21 38.79 -27.62
CA GLY A 6 -7.26 39.14 -28.56
C GLY A 6 -7.63 40.60 -28.41
N LEU A 7 -7.01 41.42 -29.24
CA LEU A 7 -7.40 42.78 -29.63
C LEU A 7 -8.80 43.20 -29.14
N ASP A 8 -8.84 44.26 -28.32
CA ASP A 8 -10.06 44.92 -27.84
C ASP A 8 -10.95 45.39 -29.01
N SER A 9 -11.77 44.50 -29.55
CA SER A 9 -13.05 44.90 -30.13
C SER A 9 -13.92 45.32 -28.96
N GLN A 10 -14.25 46.62 -28.87
CA GLN A 10 -15.22 47.11 -27.88
C GLN A 10 -16.48 46.25 -27.99
N LYS A 11 -16.92 45.69 -26.86
CA LYS A 11 -18.16 44.91 -26.79
C LYS A 11 -19.36 45.81 -27.10
N SER A 12 -20.41 45.20 -27.62
CA SER A 12 -21.69 45.88 -27.85
C SER A 12 -22.38 46.25 -26.54
N ASP A 13 -23.31 47.21 -26.60
CA ASP A 13 -24.14 47.60 -25.44
C ASP A 13 -24.95 46.41 -24.89
N GLU A 14 -25.37 45.49 -25.76
CA GLU A 14 -26.11 44.28 -25.37
C GLU A 14 -25.23 43.33 -24.54
N GLU A 15 -24.00 43.05 -24.98
CA GLU A 15 -23.06 42.21 -24.24
C GLU A 15 -22.68 42.82 -22.87
N TYR A 16 -22.52 44.14 -22.79
CA TYR A 16 -22.29 44.81 -21.51
C TYR A 16 -23.52 44.75 -20.60
N ARG A 17 -24.73 44.82 -21.17
CA ARG A 17 -25.97 44.70 -20.41
C ARG A 17 -26.19 43.29 -19.88
N GLU A 18 -25.88 42.25 -20.64
CA GLU A 18 -25.94 40.86 -20.17
C GLU A 18 -25.01 40.62 -18.96
N LEU A 19 -23.79 41.15 -19.00
CA LEU A 19 -22.84 41.06 -17.89
C LEU A 19 -23.29 41.85 -16.66
N PHE A 20 -23.91 43.02 -16.85
CA PHE A 20 -24.55 43.79 -15.79
C PHE A 20 -25.69 42.99 -15.13
N ASP A 21 -26.56 42.38 -15.93
CA ASP A 21 -27.68 41.57 -15.42
C ASP A 21 -27.19 40.29 -14.74
N LEU A 22 -26.09 39.71 -15.20
CA LEU A 22 -25.46 38.56 -14.55
C LEU A 22 -24.88 38.96 -13.18
N ALA A 23 -24.20 40.10 -13.07
CA ALA A 23 -23.67 40.60 -11.81
C ALA A 23 -24.79 40.82 -10.78
N LEU A 24 -25.88 41.49 -11.18
CA LEU A 24 -27.02 41.73 -10.30
C LEU A 24 -27.71 40.43 -9.87
N ARG A 25 -27.94 39.50 -10.81
CA ARG A 25 -28.53 38.18 -10.50
C ARG A 25 -27.64 37.37 -9.54
N GLY A 26 -26.32 37.41 -9.73
CA GLY A 26 -25.35 36.77 -8.84
C GLY A 26 -25.44 37.30 -7.41
N LEU A 27 -25.42 38.63 -7.23
CA LEU A 27 -25.57 39.26 -5.91
C LEU A 27 -26.91 38.92 -5.25
N GLN A 28 -28.01 38.96 -6.01
CA GLN A 28 -29.34 38.60 -5.50
C GLN A 28 -29.43 37.13 -5.09
N LEU A 29 -28.79 36.22 -5.82
CA LEU A 29 -28.75 34.80 -5.50
C LEU A 29 -27.96 34.54 -4.22
N LEU A 30 -26.77 35.13 -4.11
CA LEU A 30 -25.93 35.06 -2.91
C LEU A 30 -26.67 35.62 -1.70
N SER A 31 -27.30 36.79 -1.83
CA SER A 31 -28.09 37.39 -0.76
C SER A 31 -29.24 36.48 -0.30
N LYS A 32 -29.95 35.80 -1.21
CA LYS A 32 -31.00 34.84 -0.86
C LYS A 32 -30.46 33.63 -0.09
N TRP A 33 -29.33 33.07 -0.51
CA TRP A 33 -28.73 31.92 0.16
C TRP A 33 -28.19 32.30 1.54
N SER A 34 -27.50 33.43 1.67
CA SER A 34 -26.99 33.92 2.96
C SER A 34 -28.14 34.22 3.92
N ALA A 35 -29.21 34.87 3.44
CA ALA A 35 -30.42 35.11 4.24
C ALA A 35 -31.02 33.80 4.74
N HIS A 36 -31.13 32.78 3.87
CA HIS A 36 -31.63 31.46 4.26
C HIS A 36 -30.79 30.83 5.38
N VAL A 37 -29.45 30.84 5.27
CA VAL A 37 -28.58 30.30 6.33
C VAL A 37 -28.79 31.06 7.64
N MET A 38 -28.78 32.39 7.60
CA MET A 38 -28.92 33.23 8.79
C MET A 38 -30.29 33.11 9.46
N GLU A 39 -31.37 33.00 8.68
CA GLU A 39 -32.73 32.81 9.19
C GLU A 39 -32.89 31.44 9.87
N VAL A 40 -32.38 30.36 9.28
CA VAL A 40 -32.49 29.02 9.88
C VAL A 40 -31.73 28.93 11.20
N VAL A 41 -30.57 29.60 11.30
CA VAL A 41 -29.81 29.71 12.55
C VAL A 41 -30.57 30.53 13.59
N ALA A 42 -31.14 31.67 13.19
CA ALA A 42 -31.92 32.53 14.09
C ALA A 42 -33.16 31.82 14.68
N HIS A 43 -33.77 30.89 13.93
CA HIS A 43 -34.91 30.10 14.39
C HIS A 43 -34.53 28.88 15.28
N GLY A 44 -33.24 28.66 15.55
CA GLY A 44 -32.78 27.63 16.49
C GLY A 44 -32.89 26.18 15.98
N CYS A 45 -33.12 25.96 14.69
CA CYS A 45 -33.27 24.64 14.09
C CYS A 45 -31.92 23.95 13.80
N ILE A 46 -31.08 23.74 14.83
CA ILE A 46 -29.74 23.14 14.70
C ILE A 46 -29.77 21.77 14.01
N ARG A 47 -30.79 20.93 14.27
CA ARG A 47 -30.91 19.60 13.63
C ARG A 47 -31.20 19.62 12.12
N HIS A 48 -31.89 20.65 11.62
CA HIS A 48 -32.10 20.83 10.17
C HIS A 48 -30.90 21.51 9.49
N LEU A 49 -30.11 22.25 10.27
CA LEU A 49 -28.95 23.00 9.81
C LEU A 49 -27.81 22.10 9.30
N ILE A 50 -27.62 20.94 9.94
CA ILE A 50 -26.40 20.14 9.77
C ILE A 50 -26.31 19.49 8.37
N SER A 51 -27.42 18.97 7.82
CA SER A 51 -27.42 18.32 6.49
C SER A 51 -27.61 19.34 5.34
N VAL A 52 -28.39 20.40 5.55
CA VAL A 52 -28.78 21.34 4.48
C VAL A 52 -27.86 22.56 4.41
N SER A 53 -27.31 23.05 5.53
CA SER A 53 -26.59 24.33 5.53
C SER A 53 -25.11 24.21 5.14
N GLY A 54 -24.46 23.06 5.35
CA GLY A 54 -23.07 22.85 4.91
C GLY A 54 -22.89 23.02 3.39
N GLN A 55 -23.82 22.46 2.60
CA GLN A 55 -23.84 22.61 1.14
C GLN A 55 -24.13 24.06 0.72
N VAL A 56 -25.08 24.73 1.38
CA VAL A 56 -25.43 26.13 1.06
C VAL A 56 -24.26 27.06 1.37
N ILE A 57 -23.53 26.87 2.47
CA ILE A 57 -22.32 27.64 2.80
C ILE A 57 -21.25 27.43 1.71
N ALA A 58 -21.02 26.18 1.29
CA ALA A 58 -20.09 25.88 0.21
C ALA A 58 -20.50 26.54 -1.12
N MET A 59 -21.79 26.54 -1.46
CA MET A 59 -22.33 27.20 -2.65
C MET A 59 -22.14 28.73 -2.60
N ILE A 60 -22.40 29.35 -1.46
CA ILE A 60 -22.19 30.79 -1.23
C ILE A 60 -20.70 31.13 -1.45
N LYS A 61 -19.80 30.44 -0.74
CA LYS A 61 -18.36 30.69 -0.81
C LYS A 61 -17.78 30.39 -2.19
N GLY A 62 -18.20 29.30 -2.81
CA GLY A 62 -17.79 28.93 -4.16
C GLY A 62 -18.18 29.99 -5.20
N LEU A 63 -19.44 30.44 -5.17
CA LEU A 63 -19.91 31.50 -6.07
C LEU A 63 -19.29 32.87 -5.75
N GLN A 64 -19.06 33.20 -4.47
CA GLN A 64 -18.34 34.41 -4.05
C GLN A 64 -16.95 34.50 -4.69
N VAL A 65 -16.19 33.39 -4.67
CA VAL A 65 -14.86 33.33 -5.29
C VAL A 65 -14.94 33.52 -6.81
N LEU A 66 -15.94 32.91 -7.47
CA LEU A 66 -16.13 33.08 -8.92
C LEU A 66 -16.50 34.52 -9.28
N MET A 67 -17.40 35.15 -8.53
CA MET A 67 -17.77 36.55 -8.74
C MET A 67 -16.61 37.50 -8.48
N GLY A 68 -15.80 37.25 -7.44
CA GLY A 68 -14.57 38.02 -7.16
C GLY A 68 -13.54 37.90 -8.28
N ARG A 69 -13.36 36.72 -8.88
CA ARG A 69 -12.48 36.54 -10.06
C ARG A 69 -12.96 37.30 -11.29
N MET A 70 -14.27 37.51 -11.43
CA MET A 70 -14.86 38.26 -12.53
C MET A 70 -15.02 39.76 -12.23
N GLU A 71 -14.57 40.23 -11.08
CA GLU A 71 -14.83 41.60 -10.60
C GLU A 71 -14.38 42.66 -11.61
N SER A 72 -13.19 42.52 -12.22
CA SER A 72 -12.68 43.47 -13.22
C SER A 72 -13.60 43.57 -14.45
N VAL A 73 -14.09 42.42 -14.93
CA VAL A 73 -14.99 42.34 -16.10
C VAL A 73 -16.34 42.95 -15.77
N PHE A 74 -16.90 42.65 -14.59
CA PHE A 74 -18.14 43.23 -14.12
C PHE A 74 -18.02 44.74 -13.94
N ASN A 75 -16.96 45.21 -13.31
CA ASN A 75 -16.70 46.64 -13.11
C ASN A 75 -16.72 47.43 -14.42
N GLN A 76 -16.10 46.90 -15.47
CA GLN A 76 -16.11 47.53 -16.79
C GLN A 76 -17.53 47.51 -17.41
N ALA A 77 -18.20 46.36 -17.41
CA ALA A 77 -19.53 46.23 -17.99
C ALA A 77 -20.57 47.11 -17.26
N ILE A 78 -20.55 47.11 -15.93
CA ILE A 78 -21.45 47.89 -15.09
C ILE A 78 -21.32 49.38 -15.37
N ARG A 79 -20.09 49.89 -15.43
CA ARG A 79 -19.85 51.32 -15.70
C ARG A 79 -20.36 51.73 -17.09
N ASN A 80 -20.12 50.92 -18.12
CA ASN A 80 -20.61 51.19 -19.46
C ASN A 80 -22.15 51.17 -19.52
N THR A 81 -22.78 50.12 -18.97
CA THR A 81 -24.25 49.96 -18.99
C THR A 81 -24.96 51.06 -18.19
N ILE A 82 -24.43 51.44 -17.02
CA ILE A 82 -25.02 52.51 -16.21
C ILE A 82 -24.87 53.87 -16.92
N TYR A 83 -23.70 54.15 -17.50
CA TYR A 83 -23.49 55.39 -18.25
C TYR A 83 -24.44 55.47 -19.46
N ALA A 84 -24.49 54.40 -20.26
CA ALA A 84 -25.36 54.30 -21.43
C ALA A 84 -26.82 54.52 -21.04
N ALA A 85 -27.33 53.80 -20.03
CA ALA A 85 -28.70 53.96 -19.56
C ALA A 85 -29.00 55.38 -19.05
N LEU A 86 -28.06 55.99 -18.32
CA LEU A 86 -28.21 57.34 -17.79
C LEU A 86 -28.24 58.40 -18.90
N GLN A 87 -27.33 58.30 -19.88
CA GLN A 87 -27.25 59.26 -20.98
C GLN A 87 -28.38 59.08 -21.98
N ASP A 88 -28.75 57.86 -22.36
CA ASP A 88 -29.88 57.60 -23.24
C ASP A 88 -31.19 58.13 -22.62
N PHE A 89 -31.37 57.90 -21.32
CA PHE A 89 -32.52 58.43 -20.59
C PHE A 89 -32.53 59.97 -20.57
N ALA A 90 -31.41 60.61 -20.20
CA ALA A 90 -31.36 62.06 -20.01
C ALA A 90 -31.34 62.85 -21.32
N GLN A 91 -30.61 62.37 -22.33
CA GLN A 91 -30.43 63.07 -23.61
C GLN A 91 -31.54 62.76 -24.61
N VAL A 92 -32.09 61.53 -24.60
CA VAL A 92 -33.10 61.08 -25.59
C VAL A 92 -34.48 60.96 -24.95
N THR A 93 -34.64 60.13 -23.92
CA THR A 93 -35.97 59.84 -23.33
C THR A 93 -36.62 61.08 -22.72
N LEU A 94 -35.85 61.96 -22.07
CA LEU A 94 -36.37 63.19 -21.47
C LEU A 94 -36.70 64.31 -22.49
N ARG A 95 -36.43 64.14 -23.79
CA ARG A 95 -36.78 65.14 -24.83
C ARG A 95 -38.28 65.34 -24.95
N GLU A 96 -39.06 64.25 -25.00
CA GLU A 96 -40.51 64.31 -25.16
C GLU A 96 -41.21 64.96 -23.94
N PRO A 97 -40.96 64.57 -22.67
CA PRO A 97 -41.52 65.28 -21.53
C PRO A 97 -41.12 66.76 -21.49
N LEU A 98 -39.87 67.09 -21.85
CA LEU A 98 -39.42 68.48 -21.90
C LEU A 98 -40.17 69.28 -22.97
N ARG A 99 -40.33 68.73 -24.18
CA ARG A 99 -41.11 69.33 -25.28
C ARG A 99 -42.54 69.61 -24.86
N GLN A 100 -43.19 68.64 -24.22
CA GLN A 100 -44.56 68.81 -23.74
C GLN A 100 -44.66 69.87 -22.64
N ALA A 101 -43.69 69.91 -21.72
CA ALA A 101 -43.62 70.90 -20.66
C ALA A 101 -43.46 72.33 -21.21
N VAL A 102 -42.57 72.52 -22.20
CA VAL A 102 -42.37 73.79 -22.92
C VAL A 102 -43.63 74.20 -23.68
N ARG A 103 -44.22 73.28 -24.47
CA ARG A 103 -45.44 73.53 -25.23
C ARG A 103 -46.64 73.91 -24.34
N LYS A 104 -46.81 73.23 -23.20
CA LYS A 104 -47.90 73.46 -22.23
C LYS A 104 -47.55 74.56 -21.20
N LYS A 105 -46.40 75.25 -21.32
CA LYS A 105 -45.89 76.29 -20.39
C LYS A 105 -45.86 75.86 -18.91
N LYS A 106 -45.44 74.62 -18.64
CA LYS A 106 -45.36 74.03 -17.29
C LYS A 106 -44.00 74.36 -16.64
N ASN A 107 -43.81 75.59 -16.18
CA ASN A 107 -42.50 76.11 -15.72
C ASN A 107 -41.80 75.25 -14.65
N VAL A 108 -42.54 74.72 -13.67
CA VAL A 108 -41.97 73.85 -12.62
C VAL A 108 -41.46 72.52 -13.19
N LEU A 109 -42.19 71.96 -14.16
CA LEU A 109 -41.78 70.72 -14.82
C LEU A 109 -40.55 70.96 -15.71
N ILE A 110 -40.52 72.10 -16.42
CA ILE A 110 -39.35 72.53 -17.22
C ILE A 110 -38.13 72.68 -16.32
N SER A 111 -38.25 73.34 -15.16
CA SER A 111 -37.11 73.57 -14.26
C SER A 111 -36.52 72.27 -13.73
N VAL A 112 -37.35 71.29 -13.35
CA VAL A 112 -36.87 69.99 -12.84
C VAL A 112 -36.23 69.16 -13.96
N LEU A 113 -36.86 69.07 -15.14
CA LEU A 113 -36.32 68.32 -16.27
C LEU A 113 -35.00 68.91 -16.79
N GLN A 114 -34.89 70.24 -16.84
CA GLN A 114 -33.65 70.91 -17.20
C GLN A 114 -32.58 70.77 -16.11
N ALA A 115 -32.96 70.79 -14.83
CA ALA A 115 -32.01 70.55 -13.73
C ALA A 115 -31.40 69.15 -13.83
N ILE A 116 -32.21 68.12 -14.12
CA ILE A 116 -31.73 66.75 -14.39
C ILE A 116 -30.73 66.77 -15.56
N ARG A 117 -31.12 67.30 -16.73
CA ARG A 117 -30.24 67.34 -17.91
C ARG A 117 -28.92 68.07 -17.65
N LYS A 118 -28.96 69.22 -16.97
CA LYS A 118 -27.75 69.99 -16.61
C LYS A 118 -26.84 69.28 -15.63
N THR A 119 -27.37 68.38 -14.79
CA THR A 119 -26.59 67.66 -13.78
C THR A 119 -25.78 66.50 -14.38
N ILE A 120 -26.33 65.80 -15.38
CA ILE A 120 -25.79 64.52 -15.85
C ILE A 120 -25.52 64.41 -17.35
N CYS A 121 -26.09 65.25 -18.21
CA CYS A 121 -25.87 65.10 -19.65
C CYS A 121 -24.42 65.42 -20.03
N ASP A 122 -23.74 64.42 -20.59
CA ASP A 122 -22.42 64.54 -21.20
C ASP A 122 -22.58 64.51 -22.72
N TRP A 123 -22.67 65.70 -23.32
CA TRP A 123 -22.90 65.85 -24.75
C TRP A 123 -21.61 65.59 -25.54
N GLU A 124 -21.67 64.84 -26.64
CA GLU A 124 -20.51 64.56 -27.51
C GLU A 124 -19.77 65.84 -27.95
N GLY A 125 -20.51 66.91 -28.24
CA GLY A 125 -19.98 68.22 -28.63
C GLY A 125 -19.64 69.15 -27.46
N GLY A 126 -19.65 68.68 -26.22
CA GLY A 126 -19.38 69.44 -25.00
C GLY A 126 -20.45 70.47 -24.59
N ARG A 127 -21.51 70.64 -25.40
CA ARG A 127 -22.62 71.57 -25.14
C ARG A 127 -23.96 70.97 -25.61
N GLU A 128 -25.04 71.36 -24.95
CA GLU A 128 -26.40 70.97 -25.34
C GLU A 128 -26.72 71.46 -26.76
N PRO A 129 -27.29 70.62 -27.65
CA PRO A 129 -27.63 71.03 -29.01
C PRO A 129 -28.64 72.19 -29.04
N PRO A 130 -28.24 73.41 -29.43
CA PRO A 130 -29.12 74.58 -29.38
C PRO A 130 -30.21 74.53 -30.47
N ASN A 131 -30.03 73.68 -31.48
CA ASN A 131 -30.96 73.47 -32.59
C ASN A 131 -32.07 72.46 -32.29
N ASP A 132 -32.06 71.79 -31.12
CA ASP A 132 -33.07 70.78 -30.76
C ASP A 132 -34.50 71.38 -30.75
N PRO A 133 -35.44 70.86 -31.58
CA PRO A 133 -36.84 71.30 -31.60
C PRO A 133 -37.53 71.20 -30.23
N CYS A 134 -37.10 70.26 -29.37
CA CYS A 134 -37.73 70.04 -28.06
C CYS A 134 -37.60 71.26 -27.13
N LEU A 135 -36.50 72.02 -27.24
CA LEU A 135 -36.26 73.23 -26.44
C LEU A 135 -37.22 74.37 -26.82
N ARG A 136 -37.78 74.34 -28.04
CA ARG A 136 -38.79 75.29 -28.54
C ARG A 136 -40.23 74.76 -28.42
N GLY A 137 -40.41 73.52 -27.94
CA GLY A 137 -41.71 72.86 -27.86
C GLY A 137 -42.25 72.33 -29.20
N GLU A 138 -41.42 72.34 -30.24
CA GLU A 138 -41.73 71.89 -31.60
C GLU A 138 -41.50 70.38 -31.74
N LYS A 139 -42.23 69.72 -32.65
CA LYS A 139 -42.00 68.29 -32.96
C LYS A 139 -40.75 68.12 -33.83
N ASP A 140 -40.17 66.93 -33.78
CA ASP A 140 -39.06 66.56 -34.65
C ASP A 140 -39.48 66.65 -36.14
N PRO A 141 -38.54 67.01 -37.05
CA PRO A 141 -38.81 67.08 -38.49
C PRO A 141 -39.17 65.70 -39.06
N LYS A 142 -39.72 65.66 -40.30
CA LYS A 142 -40.18 64.39 -40.93
C LYS A 142 -39.09 63.30 -41.04
N GLY A 143 -37.81 63.66 -40.97
CA GLY A 143 -36.66 62.73 -40.94
C GLY A 143 -36.12 62.41 -39.53
N GLY A 144 -36.77 62.87 -38.46
CA GLY A 144 -36.30 62.74 -37.08
C GLY A 144 -35.23 63.76 -36.68
N PHE A 145 -34.97 63.89 -35.38
CA PHE A 145 -33.82 64.61 -34.86
C PHE A 145 -32.95 63.62 -34.07
N ASP A 146 -31.80 63.27 -34.65
CA ASP A 146 -30.91 62.26 -34.08
C ASP A 146 -29.87 62.90 -33.15
N ILE A 147 -29.66 62.29 -31.99
CA ILE A 147 -28.65 62.69 -31.02
C ILE A 147 -27.71 61.51 -30.82
N LYS A 148 -26.47 61.68 -31.24
CA LYS A 148 -25.42 60.70 -30.98
C LYS A 148 -24.99 60.78 -29.51
N VAL A 149 -25.41 59.79 -28.73
CA VAL A 149 -25.04 59.68 -27.31
C VAL A 149 -23.67 59.00 -27.18
N PRO A 150 -22.72 59.58 -26.44
CA PRO A 150 -21.43 58.93 -26.19
C PRO A 150 -21.57 57.62 -25.42
N ARG A 151 -20.56 56.74 -25.52
CA ARG A 151 -20.38 55.56 -24.66
C ARG A 151 -19.08 55.68 -23.88
N ARG A 152 -19.17 55.68 -22.55
CA ARG A 152 -18.02 55.78 -21.64
C ARG A 152 -18.09 54.72 -20.55
N ALA A 153 -16.92 54.24 -20.15
CA ALA A 153 -16.77 53.26 -19.06
C ALA A 153 -16.69 53.93 -17.68
N VAL A 154 -17.62 54.83 -17.36
CA VAL A 154 -17.62 55.55 -16.07
C VAL A 154 -19.03 55.76 -15.55
N GLY A 155 -19.28 55.38 -14.29
CA GLY A 155 -20.56 55.65 -13.64
C GLY A 155 -20.73 57.13 -13.23
N PRO A 156 -21.96 57.57 -12.94
CA PRO A 156 -22.20 58.88 -12.33
C PRO A 156 -21.57 58.95 -10.93
N SER A 157 -21.29 60.15 -10.46
CA SER A 157 -20.97 60.35 -9.05
C SER A 157 -22.16 60.00 -8.15
N SER A 158 -21.90 59.71 -6.87
CA SER A 158 -22.96 59.45 -5.88
C SER A 158 -23.94 60.61 -5.77
N THR A 159 -23.47 61.86 -5.85
CA THR A 159 -24.31 63.07 -5.83
C THR A 159 -25.15 63.22 -7.09
N GLN A 160 -24.58 62.96 -8.27
CA GLN A 160 -25.31 63.00 -9.54
C GLN A 160 -26.47 61.98 -9.54
N LEU A 161 -26.17 60.73 -9.18
CA LEU A 161 -27.18 59.67 -9.14
C LEU A 161 -28.27 59.97 -8.10
N TYR A 162 -27.89 60.44 -6.91
CA TYR A 162 -28.82 60.83 -5.85
C TYR A 162 -29.75 61.95 -6.33
N MET A 163 -29.19 63.06 -6.83
CA MET A 163 -29.97 64.22 -7.30
C MET A 163 -30.95 63.84 -8.42
N VAL A 164 -30.50 63.06 -9.40
CA VAL A 164 -31.35 62.63 -10.52
C VAL A 164 -32.49 61.76 -10.03
N ARG A 165 -32.20 60.76 -9.19
CA ARG A 165 -33.24 59.88 -8.63
C ARG A 165 -34.27 60.66 -7.82
N THR A 166 -33.84 61.55 -6.93
CA THR A 166 -34.74 62.39 -6.11
C THR A 166 -35.59 63.34 -6.96
N MET A 167 -34.99 63.97 -7.99
CA MET A 167 -35.74 64.82 -8.91
C MET A 167 -36.76 64.02 -9.72
N LEU A 168 -36.40 62.83 -10.22
CA LEU A 168 -37.33 61.95 -10.93
C LEU A 168 -38.45 61.44 -10.02
N GLU A 169 -38.14 61.06 -8.78
CA GLU A 169 -39.12 60.66 -7.77
C GLU A 169 -40.16 61.76 -7.53
N SER A 170 -39.72 63.02 -7.45
CA SER A 170 -40.61 64.17 -7.30
C SER A 170 -41.60 64.36 -8.48
N LEU A 171 -41.23 63.90 -9.68
CA LEU A 171 -42.09 63.96 -10.87
C LEU A 171 -43.19 62.89 -10.85
N ILE A 172 -42.92 61.74 -10.23
CA ILE A 172 -43.82 60.59 -10.21
C ILE A 172 -44.57 60.42 -8.88
N ALA A 173 -44.26 61.20 -7.86
CA ALA A 173 -44.88 61.12 -6.54
C ALA A 173 -46.39 61.44 -6.54
N ASP A 174 -47.18 60.57 -5.91
CA ASP A 174 -48.65 60.69 -5.81
C ASP A 174 -49.12 61.65 -4.70
N LYS A 175 -48.26 61.97 -3.74
CA LYS A 175 -48.60 62.84 -2.60
C LYS A 175 -47.82 64.16 -2.67
N SER A 176 -48.51 65.22 -3.09
CA SER A 176 -48.12 66.59 -2.79
C SER A 176 -49.24 67.23 -1.98
N GLY A 177 -48.95 68.06 -0.98
CA GLY A 177 -49.96 68.81 -0.21
C GLY A 177 -50.77 69.84 -1.03
N SER A 178 -50.74 69.76 -2.36
CA SER A 178 -51.39 70.69 -3.30
C SER A 178 -52.45 69.99 -4.15
N LYS A 179 -53.48 70.72 -4.62
CA LYS A 179 -54.60 70.20 -5.43
C LYS A 179 -54.21 69.60 -6.80
N LYS A 180 -52.97 69.77 -7.28
CA LYS A 180 -52.46 69.21 -8.56
C LYS A 180 -51.02 68.75 -8.41
N THR A 181 -50.78 67.45 -8.51
CA THR A 181 -49.43 66.85 -8.49
C THR A 181 -48.68 67.06 -9.81
N LEU A 182 -47.35 67.02 -9.79
CA LEU A 182 -46.53 67.07 -11.01
C LEU A 182 -46.83 65.89 -11.95
N ARG A 183 -47.09 64.71 -11.38
CA ARG A 183 -47.53 63.49 -12.08
C ARG A 183 -48.75 63.73 -12.98
N SER A 184 -49.75 64.48 -12.49
CA SER A 184 -50.97 64.80 -13.27
C SER A 184 -50.73 65.63 -14.54
N SER A 185 -49.54 66.22 -14.68
CA SER A 185 -49.15 67.02 -15.85
C SER A 185 -48.32 66.25 -16.88
N LEU A 186 -48.01 64.97 -16.62
CA LEU A 186 -47.26 64.07 -17.49
C LEU A 186 -48.20 63.06 -18.15
N ASP A 187 -47.91 62.67 -19.39
CA ASP A 187 -48.67 61.66 -20.11
C ASP A 187 -48.25 60.23 -19.67
N GLY A 188 -49.16 59.26 -19.74
CA GLY A 188 -48.96 57.89 -19.20
C GLY A 188 -47.65 57.19 -19.63
N PRO A 189 -47.28 57.14 -20.92
CA PRO A 189 -46.04 56.49 -21.37
C PRO A 189 -44.77 57.10 -20.79
N ILE A 190 -44.77 58.42 -20.53
CA ILE A 190 -43.63 59.13 -19.96
C ILE A 190 -43.48 58.77 -18.48
N VAL A 191 -44.60 58.68 -17.76
CA VAL A 191 -44.62 58.28 -16.36
C VAL A 191 -44.03 56.87 -16.22
N LEU A 192 -44.43 55.93 -17.07
CA LEU A 192 -43.87 54.58 -17.10
C LEU A 192 -42.37 54.58 -17.37
N ALA A 193 -41.89 55.36 -18.36
CA ALA A 193 -40.46 55.47 -18.66
C ALA A 193 -39.64 56.01 -17.48
N ILE A 194 -40.17 57.00 -16.75
CA ILE A 194 -39.54 57.54 -15.54
C ILE A 194 -39.54 56.51 -14.41
N GLU A 195 -40.68 55.82 -14.19
CA GLU A 195 -40.80 54.77 -13.18
C GLU A 195 -39.85 53.61 -13.44
N ASP A 196 -39.73 53.16 -14.68
CA ASP A 196 -38.85 52.06 -15.08
C ASP A 196 -37.37 52.43 -14.87
N PHE A 197 -36.95 53.62 -15.30
CA PHE A 197 -35.59 54.09 -15.04
C PHE A 197 -35.33 54.29 -13.54
N HIS A 198 -36.30 54.80 -12.79
CA HIS A 198 -36.19 54.99 -11.34
C HIS A 198 -36.10 53.65 -10.60
N LYS A 199 -36.81 52.61 -11.03
CA LYS A 199 -36.69 51.25 -10.48
C LYS A 199 -35.34 50.62 -10.81
N GLN A 200 -34.91 50.68 -12.08
CA GLN A 200 -33.62 50.10 -12.51
C GLN A 200 -32.43 50.76 -11.82
N SER A 201 -32.44 52.09 -11.70
CA SER A 201 -31.34 52.84 -11.09
C SER A 201 -31.19 52.67 -9.58
N PHE A 202 -32.10 51.93 -8.91
CA PHE A 202 -32.00 51.64 -7.48
C PHE A 202 -30.75 50.82 -7.14
N PHE A 203 -30.40 49.84 -7.99
CA PHE A 203 -29.26 48.96 -7.76
C PHE A 203 -27.92 49.53 -8.26
N PHE A 204 -27.92 50.70 -8.93
CA PHE A 204 -26.71 51.25 -9.53
C PHE A 204 -25.60 51.53 -8.52
N THR A 205 -25.92 52.07 -7.35
CA THR A 205 -24.91 52.30 -6.29
C THR A 205 -24.28 51.00 -5.82
N HIS A 206 -25.08 49.95 -5.61
CA HIS A 206 -24.60 48.63 -5.18
C HIS A 206 -23.71 47.98 -6.24
N LEU A 207 -24.09 48.09 -7.52
CA LEU A 207 -23.32 47.52 -8.62
C LEU A 207 -22.03 48.31 -8.91
N LEU A 208 -22.04 49.64 -8.77
CA LEU A 208 -20.81 50.44 -8.87
C LEU A 208 -19.81 50.09 -7.76
N ASN A 209 -20.30 49.65 -6.60
CA ASN A 209 -19.52 49.17 -5.46
C ASN A 209 -19.59 47.63 -5.33
N ILE A 210 -19.48 46.91 -6.44
CA ILE A 210 -19.69 45.45 -6.48
C ILE A 210 -18.83 44.67 -5.48
N SER A 211 -17.58 45.11 -5.22
CA SER A 211 -16.69 44.42 -4.27
C SER A 211 -17.27 44.42 -2.86
N GLU A 212 -17.74 45.58 -2.39
CA GLU A 212 -18.37 45.72 -1.07
C GLU A 212 -19.74 45.03 -1.04
N ALA A 213 -20.55 45.19 -2.09
CA ALA A 213 -21.84 44.53 -2.18
C ALA A 213 -21.69 42.99 -2.16
N LEU A 214 -20.68 42.44 -2.84
CA LEU A 214 -20.40 41.02 -2.84
C LEU A 214 -20.05 40.50 -1.44
N GLN A 215 -19.21 41.21 -0.70
CA GLN A 215 -18.89 40.86 0.69
C GLN A 215 -20.14 40.89 1.57
N GLN A 216 -20.95 41.94 1.47
CA GLN A 216 -22.19 42.07 2.25
C GLN A 216 -23.22 40.99 1.92
N CYS A 217 -23.33 40.56 0.65
CA CYS A 217 -24.24 39.50 0.25
C CYS A 217 -23.80 38.10 0.69
N CYS A 218 -22.53 37.92 1.12
CA CYS A 218 -21.95 36.64 1.52
C CYS A 218 -21.55 36.63 3.01
N ASP A 219 -22.02 37.59 3.80
CA ASP A 219 -21.61 37.72 5.20
C ASP A 219 -22.25 36.65 6.08
N LEU A 220 -21.43 35.70 6.53
CA LEU A 220 -21.79 34.64 7.47
C LEU A 220 -21.00 34.77 8.80
N SER A 221 -20.38 35.93 9.05
CA SER A 221 -19.51 36.18 10.20
C SER A 221 -20.21 36.04 11.55
N GLN A 222 -21.53 36.25 11.59
CA GLN A 222 -22.32 36.27 12.82
C GLN A 222 -22.54 34.88 13.44
N LEU A 223 -22.19 33.80 12.73
CA LEU A 223 -22.38 32.43 13.21
C LEU A 223 -21.48 32.07 14.40
N TRP A 224 -20.34 32.74 14.56
CA TRP A 224 -19.41 32.51 15.67
C TRP A 224 -19.71 33.39 16.91
N PHE A 225 -20.13 34.64 16.69
CA PHE A 225 -20.31 35.61 17.77
C PHE A 225 -21.47 35.23 18.70
N ARG A 226 -21.23 35.33 20.01
CA ARG A 226 -22.16 34.85 21.05
C ARG A 226 -22.16 35.68 22.34
N GLU A 227 -21.72 36.95 22.25
CA GLU A 227 -21.67 37.90 23.37
C GLU A 227 -23.00 38.04 24.12
N PHE A 228 -24.12 38.07 23.39
CA PHE A 228 -25.45 38.12 23.99
C PHE A 228 -25.70 36.93 24.92
N PHE A 229 -25.34 35.72 24.49
CA PHE A 229 -25.51 34.52 25.30
C PHE A 229 -24.51 34.47 26.46
N LEU A 230 -23.29 35.01 26.30
CA LEU A 230 -22.32 35.13 27.39
C LEU A 230 -22.85 36.06 28.49
N GLU A 231 -23.41 37.21 28.13
CA GLU A 231 -24.02 38.14 29.08
C GLU A 231 -25.16 37.49 29.88
N LEU A 232 -26.00 36.68 29.22
CA LEU A 232 -27.07 35.92 29.88
C LEU A 232 -26.57 34.87 30.89
N THR A 233 -25.30 34.47 30.83
CA THR A 233 -24.72 33.57 31.85
C THR A 233 -24.40 34.28 33.17
N MET A 234 -24.53 35.62 33.23
CA MET A 234 -24.25 36.44 34.42
C MET A 234 -22.86 36.15 35.00
N GLY A 235 -21.84 36.11 34.14
CA GLY A 235 -20.44 35.87 34.53
C GLY A 235 -20.08 34.43 34.89
N ARG A 236 -21.00 33.46 34.74
CA ARG A 236 -20.71 32.04 34.97
C ARG A 236 -19.80 31.43 33.90
N ARG A 237 -19.80 31.97 32.68
CA ARG A 237 -18.95 31.53 31.58
C ARG A 237 -18.22 32.75 31.02
N ILE A 238 -16.90 32.64 30.92
CA ILE A 238 -16.05 33.60 30.19
C ILE A 238 -16.13 33.33 28.68
N GLN A 239 -16.25 32.07 28.27
CA GLN A 239 -16.47 31.65 26.88
C GLN A 239 -17.17 30.29 26.85
N PHE A 240 -17.81 29.95 25.74
CA PHE A 240 -18.39 28.63 25.49
C PHE A 240 -17.37 27.67 24.84
N PRO A 241 -17.47 26.35 25.10
CA PRO A 241 -16.61 25.35 24.47
C PRO A 241 -16.82 25.25 22.95
N ILE A 242 -15.86 24.65 22.24
CA ILE A 242 -15.87 24.50 20.77
C ILE A 242 -17.04 23.66 20.27
N GLU A 243 -17.51 22.70 21.06
CA GLU A 243 -18.71 21.89 20.78
C GLU A 243 -20.02 22.70 20.72
N MET A 244 -19.98 23.95 21.19
CA MET A 244 -21.08 24.92 21.09
C MET A 244 -20.81 26.02 20.05
N SER A 245 -19.74 25.89 19.26
CA SER A 245 -19.35 26.83 18.21
C SER A 245 -19.91 26.36 16.87
N MET A 246 -20.69 27.20 16.19
CA MET A 246 -21.36 26.81 14.94
C MET A 246 -20.39 26.36 13.84
N PRO A 247 -19.27 27.07 13.56
CA PRO A 247 -18.29 26.60 12.58
C PRO A 247 -17.70 25.22 12.92
N TRP A 248 -17.41 24.96 14.19
CA TRP A 248 -16.89 23.66 14.64
C TRP A 248 -17.95 22.56 14.55
N ILE A 249 -19.17 22.80 15.04
CA ILE A 249 -20.28 21.83 14.97
C ILE A 249 -20.51 21.33 13.54
N LEU A 250 -20.50 22.25 12.57
CA LEU A 250 -20.67 21.91 11.15
C LEU A 250 -19.49 21.09 10.60
N THR A 251 -18.26 21.44 10.99
CA THR A 251 -17.05 20.74 10.55
C THR A 251 -16.94 19.36 11.17
N ASP A 252 -17.07 19.27 12.49
CA ASP A 252 -16.95 18.05 13.27
C ASP A 252 -18.00 17.02 12.87
N HIS A 253 -19.23 17.46 12.55
CA HIS A 253 -20.25 16.56 12.05
C HIS A 253 -19.83 15.84 10.75
N ILE A 254 -19.20 16.53 9.80
CA ILE A 254 -18.71 15.93 8.55
C ILE A 254 -17.58 14.94 8.84
N LEU A 255 -16.67 15.29 9.76
CA LEU A 255 -15.53 14.45 10.13
C LEU A 255 -15.96 13.18 10.89
N GLU A 256 -16.96 13.28 11.76
CA GLU A 256 -17.44 12.17 12.58
C GLU A 256 -18.34 11.22 11.77
N THR A 257 -19.25 11.77 10.95
CA THR A 257 -20.11 10.95 10.06
C THR A 257 -19.33 10.33 8.91
N LYS A 258 -18.22 10.95 8.49
CA LYS A 258 -17.39 10.53 7.36
C LYS A 258 -18.18 10.40 6.06
N GLU A 259 -19.22 11.23 5.90
CA GLU A 259 -20.09 11.15 4.74
C GLU A 259 -19.33 11.53 3.45
N PRO A 260 -19.19 10.62 2.46
CA PRO A 260 -18.37 10.89 1.27
C PRO A 260 -18.87 12.07 0.44
N SER A 261 -20.19 12.27 0.37
CA SER A 261 -20.84 13.37 -0.35
C SER A 261 -20.50 14.74 0.25
N MET A 262 -20.15 14.79 1.54
CA MET A 262 -19.91 16.01 2.29
C MET A 262 -18.43 16.32 2.54
N MET A 263 -17.55 15.34 2.32
CA MET A 263 -16.11 15.46 2.62
C MET A 263 -15.43 16.56 1.79
N GLU A 264 -15.86 16.78 0.54
CA GLU A 264 -15.34 17.88 -0.29
C GLU A 264 -15.71 19.25 0.26
N TYR A 265 -16.77 19.34 1.06
CA TYR A 265 -17.26 20.60 1.62
C TYR A 265 -16.68 20.94 2.99
N VAL A 266 -15.91 20.05 3.62
CA VAL A 266 -15.46 20.19 5.03
C VAL A 266 -14.65 21.48 5.29
N LEU A 267 -13.99 22.02 4.27
CA LEU A 267 -13.20 23.25 4.40
C LEU A 267 -14.03 24.54 4.36
N TYR A 268 -15.25 24.52 3.81
CA TYR A 268 -16.08 25.73 3.74
C TYR A 268 -16.64 26.17 5.10
N PRO A 269 -17.11 25.27 5.99
CA PRO A 269 -17.45 25.64 7.37
C PRO A 269 -16.24 26.18 8.15
N LEU A 270 -15.03 25.67 7.91
CA LEU A 270 -13.82 26.22 8.51
C LEU A 270 -13.52 27.65 8.02
N ASP A 271 -13.89 28.00 6.79
CA ASP A 271 -13.74 29.37 6.27
C ASP A 271 -14.63 30.40 7.00
N LEU A 272 -15.66 29.98 7.74
CA LEU A 272 -16.51 30.88 8.54
C LEU A 272 -15.72 31.63 9.62
N TYR A 273 -14.68 31.02 10.16
CA TYR A 273 -13.80 31.70 11.11
C TYR A 273 -13.05 32.87 10.46
N ASN A 274 -12.72 32.79 9.16
CA ASN A 274 -12.12 33.92 8.44
C ASN A 274 -13.09 35.10 8.36
N ASP A 275 -14.38 34.84 8.12
CA ASP A 275 -15.42 35.87 8.12
C ASP A 275 -15.54 36.53 9.49
N SER A 276 -15.63 35.73 10.55
CA SER A 276 -15.72 36.21 11.92
C SER A 276 -14.47 37.00 12.33
N ALA A 277 -13.27 36.51 11.99
CA ALA A 277 -12.01 37.19 12.26
C ALA A 277 -11.94 38.55 11.55
N TYR A 278 -12.27 38.58 10.25
CA TYR A 278 -12.31 39.82 9.48
C TYR A 278 -13.33 40.82 10.07
N TYR A 279 -14.50 40.35 10.49
CA TYR A 279 -15.52 41.18 11.10
C TYR A 279 -15.08 41.73 12.47
N ALA A 280 -14.44 40.90 13.30
CA ALA A 280 -13.88 41.30 14.59
C ALA A 280 -12.83 42.42 14.44
N LEU A 281 -11.94 42.30 13.46
CA LEU A 281 -10.87 43.27 13.19
C LEU A 281 -11.38 44.56 12.55
N THR A 282 -12.30 44.49 11.58
CA THR A 282 -12.67 45.65 10.75
C THR A 282 -13.95 46.36 11.22
N LYS A 283 -14.94 45.62 11.72
CA LYS A 283 -16.24 46.16 12.16
C LYS A 283 -16.28 46.38 13.66
N PHE A 284 -16.06 45.34 14.47
CA PHE A 284 -16.05 45.49 15.93
C PHE A 284 -14.82 46.22 16.45
N LYS A 285 -13.68 46.04 15.77
CA LYS A 285 -12.38 46.63 16.12
C LYS A 285 -12.02 46.29 17.58
N LYS A 286 -12.01 45.00 17.90
CA LYS A 286 -11.68 44.46 19.23
C LYS A 286 -10.68 43.33 19.10
N GLN A 287 -9.58 43.42 19.85
CA GLN A 287 -8.49 42.43 19.84
C GLN A 287 -8.92 41.13 20.49
N PHE A 288 -9.53 41.18 21.69
CA PHE A 288 -9.91 39.98 22.42
C PHE A 288 -10.83 39.03 21.61
N LEU A 289 -11.74 39.57 20.80
CA LEU A 289 -12.59 38.77 19.91
C LEU A 289 -11.77 38.02 18.86
N TYR A 290 -10.73 38.66 18.31
CA TYR A 290 -9.84 38.01 17.35
C TYR A 290 -8.96 36.96 18.04
N ASP A 291 -8.43 37.26 19.22
CA ASP A 291 -7.59 36.34 20.00
C ASP A 291 -8.37 35.05 20.35
N GLU A 292 -9.66 35.17 20.68
CA GLU A 292 -10.54 34.02 20.92
C GLU A 292 -10.81 33.20 19.65
N ILE A 293 -11.00 33.84 18.50
CA ILE A 293 -11.17 33.15 17.20
C ILE A 293 -9.88 32.44 16.78
N GLU A 294 -8.73 33.09 16.94
CA GLU A 294 -7.42 32.54 16.57
C GLU A 294 -7.08 31.31 17.43
N ALA A 295 -7.40 31.36 18.72
CA ALA A 295 -7.25 30.21 19.62
C ALA A 295 -8.11 29.01 19.19
N GLU A 296 -9.23 29.25 18.50
CA GLU A 296 -10.13 28.20 18.02
C GLU A 296 -9.71 27.62 16.65
N LEU A 297 -9.29 28.44 15.67
CA LEU A 297 -8.94 27.95 14.32
C LEU A 297 -7.42 27.87 13.99
N LEU A 298 -6.49 28.34 14.82
CA LEU A 298 -5.06 28.37 14.46
C LEU A 298 -4.85 29.09 13.10
N GLY A 299 -5.13 30.39 13.05
CA GLY A 299 -5.25 31.23 11.83
C GLY A 299 -4.03 31.33 10.91
N ARG A 300 -3.64 30.24 10.24
CA ARG A 300 -2.45 30.18 9.36
C ARG A 300 -2.75 29.49 8.03
N SER A 301 -1.84 29.68 7.07
CA SER A 301 -1.73 28.80 5.92
C SER A 301 -1.32 27.40 6.42
N ILE A 302 -2.30 26.50 6.51
CA ILE A 302 -2.11 25.12 6.96
C ILE A 302 -1.92 24.25 5.72
N ASP A 303 -0.76 23.63 5.60
CA ASP A 303 -0.54 22.56 4.63
C ASP A 303 -1.18 21.27 5.15
N LEU A 304 -2.46 21.09 4.80
CA LEU A 304 -3.24 19.92 5.19
C LEU A 304 -2.63 18.62 4.65
N ASN A 305 -2.07 18.64 3.44
CA ASN A 305 -1.45 17.47 2.83
C ASN A 305 -0.25 17.00 3.67
N ARG A 306 0.61 17.92 4.10
CA ARG A 306 1.74 17.61 4.96
C ARG A 306 1.31 17.00 6.29
N LEU A 307 0.32 17.59 6.97
CA LEU A 307 -0.16 17.09 8.26
C LEU A 307 -0.82 15.70 8.15
N ILE A 308 -1.62 15.48 7.10
CA ILE A 308 -2.20 14.17 6.80
C ILE A 308 -1.08 13.15 6.53
N THR A 309 -0.10 13.51 5.69
CA THR A 309 1.03 12.64 5.35
C THR A 309 1.82 12.23 6.59
N GLN A 310 2.08 13.15 7.52
CA GLN A 310 2.74 12.83 8.80
C GLN A 310 1.96 11.78 9.60
N ARG A 311 0.63 11.92 9.69
CA ARG A 311 -0.23 10.96 10.42
C ARG A 311 -0.32 9.61 9.72
N ILE A 312 -0.47 9.60 8.39
CA ILE A 312 -0.49 8.37 7.59
C ILE A 312 0.84 7.62 7.70
N SER A 313 1.96 8.34 7.61
CA SER A 313 3.30 7.75 7.76
C SER A 313 3.46 7.09 9.13
N ALA A 314 3.08 7.77 10.22
CA ALA A 314 3.13 7.19 11.56
C ALA A 314 2.24 5.94 11.70
N ALA A 315 1.05 5.94 11.08
CA ALA A 315 0.16 4.78 11.07
C ALA A 315 0.78 3.59 10.29
N MET A 316 1.42 3.85 9.15
CA MET A 316 2.11 2.83 8.36
C MET A 316 3.26 2.18 9.13
N TYR A 317 4.11 2.97 9.79
CA TYR A 317 5.19 2.44 10.65
C TYR A 317 4.63 1.56 11.77
N LYS A 318 3.58 2.01 12.45
CA LYS A 318 2.92 1.22 13.50
C LYS A 318 2.34 -0.09 12.98
N SER A 319 1.77 -0.10 11.76
CA SER A 319 1.27 -1.33 11.14
C SER A 319 2.39 -2.32 10.80
N LEU A 320 3.54 -1.84 10.33
CA LEU A 320 4.71 -2.67 10.06
C LEU A 320 5.30 -3.26 11.35
N ASP A 321 5.49 -2.44 12.38
CA ASP A 321 5.98 -2.90 13.68
C ASP A 321 5.06 -3.97 14.29
N GLN A 322 3.74 -3.80 14.15
CA GLN A 322 2.78 -4.78 14.63
C GLN A 322 2.83 -6.10 13.85
N ALA A 323 3.12 -6.05 12.54
CA ALA A 323 3.28 -7.25 11.73
C ALA A 323 4.58 -8.01 12.08
N ILE A 324 5.68 -7.27 12.25
CA ILE A 324 6.99 -7.84 12.64
C ILE A 324 6.91 -8.43 14.05
N SER A 325 6.36 -7.70 15.01
CA SER A 325 6.22 -8.18 16.40
C SER A 325 5.35 -9.43 16.52
N ARG A 326 4.34 -9.60 15.64
CA ARG A 326 3.54 -10.84 15.57
C ARG A 326 4.32 -12.02 15.02
N PHE A 327 5.25 -11.77 14.10
CA PHE A 327 6.11 -12.80 13.53
C PHE A 327 7.24 -13.19 14.48
N GLU A 328 7.84 -12.22 15.18
CA GLU A 328 8.88 -12.45 16.19
C GLU A 328 8.37 -13.16 17.45
N SER A 329 7.05 -13.13 17.70
CA SER A 329 6.43 -13.85 18.81
C SER A 329 6.16 -15.33 18.53
N GLU A 330 6.61 -15.87 17.39
CA GLU A 330 6.47 -17.29 17.04
C GLU A 330 7.85 -17.99 16.91
N ASP A 331 7.96 -19.16 17.55
CA ASP A 331 9.23 -19.83 17.83
C ASP A 331 9.68 -20.74 16.67
N LEU A 332 10.87 -20.52 16.10
CA LEU A 332 11.45 -21.32 15.00
C LEU A 332 12.67 -22.17 15.46
N THR A 333 12.42 -23.16 16.31
CA THR A 333 13.10 -24.49 16.34
C THR A 333 14.65 -24.59 16.36
N SER A 334 15.40 -23.77 17.11
CA SER A 334 16.88 -23.88 17.16
C SER A 334 17.47 -24.64 18.36
N ILE A 335 16.66 -25.19 19.29
CA ILE A 335 17.15 -25.74 20.58
C ILE A 335 17.14 -27.29 20.68
N VAL A 336 16.49 -28.00 19.75
CA VAL A 336 15.99 -29.37 20.05
C VAL A 336 16.96 -30.52 19.75
N LEU A 337 17.82 -30.42 18.71
CA LEU A 337 18.59 -31.57 18.19
C LEU A 337 19.80 -32.01 19.04
N GLN A 338 20.53 -31.06 19.64
CA GLN A 338 21.78 -31.35 20.38
C GLN A 338 21.58 -31.45 21.89
N GLY A 339 20.36 -31.18 22.39
CA GLY A 339 20.00 -31.22 23.80
C GLY A 339 19.15 -32.44 24.15
N THR A 340 17.83 -32.28 24.05
CA THR A 340 16.84 -33.23 24.57
C THR A 340 16.85 -34.57 23.82
N ILE A 341 16.88 -34.56 22.48
CA ILE A 341 16.81 -35.79 21.68
C ILE A 341 18.01 -36.71 21.95
N LEU A 342 19.23 -36.17 22.01
CA LEU A 342 20.43 -36.96 22.27
C LEU A 342 20.37 -37.63 23.66
N GLN A 343 19.88 -36.91 24.67
CA GLN A 343 19.72 -37.45 26.01
C GLN A 343 18.68 -38.58 26.04
N TYR A 344 17.53 -38.39 25.38
CA TYR A 344 16.51 -39.44 25.26
C TYR A 344 17.01 -40.66 24.49
N VAL A 345 17.78 -40.48 23.42
CA VAL A 345 18.38 -41.59 22.66
C VAL A 345 19.36 -42.39 23.50
N LYS A 346 20.20 -41.74 24.32
CA LYS A 346 21.10 -42.42 25.26
C LYS A 346 20.32 -43.26 26.27
N THR A 347 19.32 -42.67 26.91
CA THR A 347 18.46 -43.37 27.88
C THR A 347 17.73 -44.55 27.24
N LEU A 348 17.12 -44.37 26.07
CA LEU A 348 16.33 -45.42 25.42
C LEU A 348 17.19 -46.55 24.85
N ILE A 349 18.44 -46.29 24.44
CA ILE A 349 19.37 -47.35 24.04
C ILE A 349 19.80 -48.21 25.23
N GLU A 350 19.94 -47.64 26.42
CA GLU A 350 20.19 -48.42 27.65
C GLU A 350 18.99 -49.28 28.06
N VAL A 351 17.76 -48.79 27.81
CA VAL A 351 16.51 -49.52 28.08
C VAL A 351 16.21 -50.59 27.02
N MET A 352 16.81 -50.51 25.82
CA MET A 352 16.63 -51.51 24.77
C MET A 352 17.20 -52.89 25.19
N PRO A 353 16.54 -54.02 24.87
CA PRO A 353 17.16 -55.34 24.99
C PRO A 353 18.49 -55.39 24.23
N LYS A 354 19.54 -55.85 24.91
CA LYS A 354 20.90 -55.93 24.37
C LYS A 354 20.98 -56.72 23.06
N ILE A 355 20.14 -57.76 22.94
CA ILE A 355 20.07 -58.66 21.78
C ILE A 355 18.59 -58.95 21.50
N CYS A 356 18.13 -58.66 20.29
CA CYS A 356 16.78 -58.97 19.84
C CYS A 356 16.82 -59.70 18.49
N ARG A 357 16.66 -61.03 18.53
CA ARG A 357 16.66 -61.88 17.34
C ARG A 357 15.34 -61.80 16.60
N LEU A 358 15.39 -61.87 15.27
CA LEU A 358 14.19 -62.06 14.44
C LEU A 358 13.78 -63.55 14.48
N PRO A 359 12.61 -63.90 15.04
CA PRO A 359 12.20 -65.30 15.13
C PRO A 359 11.94 -65.89 13.74
N ARG A 360 12.16 -67.20 13.58
CA ARG A 360 11.91 -67.90 12.31
C ARG A 360 10.42 -67.91 11.97
N HIS A 361 10.11 -68.10 10.68
CA HIS A 361 8.73 -68.10 10.19
C HIS A 361 7.88 -69.24 10.82
N GLU A 362 8.52 -70.28 11.32
CA GLU A 362 7.91 -71.45 12.00
C GLU A 362 7.16 -71.07 13.29
N TYR A 363 7.54 -69.98 13.95
CA TYR A 363 6.88 -69.50 15.17
C TYR A 363 5.49 -68.89 14.89
N GLY A 364 5.19 -68.55 13.63
CA GLY A 364 3.95 -67.89 13.21
C GLY A 364 3.86 -66.42 13.64
N SER A 365 3.09 -65.63 12.90
CA SER A 365 2.90 -64.20 13.15
C SER A 365 2.30 -63.85 14.51
N PRO A 366 1.39 -64.65 15.13
CA PRO A 366 0.92 -64.37 16.49
C PRO A 366 2.02 -64.52 17.54
N GLY A 367 2.85 -65.57 17.44
CA GLY A 367 3.97 -65.81 18.35
C GLY A 367 5.10 -64.79 18.20
N ILE A 368 5.33 -64.30 16.97
CA ILE A 368 6.28 -63.21 16.70
C ILE A 368 5.80 -61.89 17.31
N LEU A 369 4.50 -61.58 17.19
CA LEU A 369 3.91 -60.38 17.80
C LEU A 369 4.03 -60.44 19.33
N GLU A 370 3.73 -61.60 19.94
CA GLU A 370 3.88 -61.79 21.38
C GLU A 370 5.34 -61.62 21.84
N PHE A 371 6.28 -62.19 21.07
CA PHE A 371 7.72 -62.07 21.32
C PHE A 371 8.17 -60.60 21.30
N PHE A 372 7.84 -59.83 20.25
CA PHE A 372 8.22 -58.41 20.18
C PHE A 372 7.55 -57.59 21.28
N HIS A 373 6.30 -57.89 21.63
CA HIS A 373 5.62 -57.20 22.72
C HIS A 373 6.27 -57.50 24.09
N HIS A 374 6.89 -58.66 24.29
CA HIS A 374 7.64 -58.95 25.50
C HIS A 374 9.02 -58.29 25.50
N GLN A 375 9.76 -58.38 24.39
CA GLN A 375 11.11 -57.81 24.26
C GLN A 375 11.12 -56.29 24.31
N LEU A 376 10.09 -55.63 23.76
CA LEU A 376 10.00 -54.16 23.68
C LEU A 376 9.11 -53.55 24.78
N LYS A 377 8.77 -54.33 25.82
CA LYS A 377 7.84 -53.91 26.88
C LYS A 377 8.25 -52.58 27.51
N ASP A 378 9.53 -52.45 27.86
CA ASP A 378 10.06 -51.27 28.55
C ASP A 378 10.05 -50.01 27.66
N ILE A 379 10.11 -50.17 26.33
CA ILE A 379 9.95 -49.08 25.37
C ILE A 379 8.46 -48.72 25.19
N ILE A 380 7.57 -49.72 25.17
CA ILE A 380 6.12 -49.51 25.05
C ILE A 380 5.55 -48.77 26.27
N GLU A 381 6.03 -49.11 27.47
CA GLU A 381 5.57 -48.54 28.74
C GLU A 381 6.30 -47.23 29.12
N TYR A 382 7.24 -46.76 28.29
CA TYR A 382 7.97 -45.52 28.54
C TYR A 382 7.04 -44.29 28.44
N ALA A 383 6.74 -43.68 29.58
CA ALA A 383 5.73 -42.62 29.71
C ALA A 383 6.02 -41.38 28.84
N GLU A 384 7.29 -40.99 28.74
CA GLU A 384 7.73 -39.78 28.02
C GLU A 384 7.93 -40.00 26.52
N LEU A 385 7.66 -41.22 26.00
CA LEU A 385 7.93 -41.55 24.59
C LEU A 385 7.09 -40.69 23.64
N LYS A 386 5.81 -40.51 23.96
CA LYS A 386 4.89 -39.73 23.12
C LYS A 386 4.98 -38.24 23.41
N THR A 387 5.07 -37.83 24.68
CA THR A 387 5.03 -36.42 25.08
C THR A 387 6.28 -35.66 24.69
N ASP A 388 7.46 -36.27 24.84
CA ASP A 388 8.73 -35.56 24.72
C ASP A 388 9.54 -36.07 23.53
N VAL A 389 9.67 -37.39 23.37
CA VAL A 389 10.51 -37.97 22.30
C VAL A 389 9.88 -37.80 20.91
N PHE A 390 8.61 -38.21 20.74
CA PHE A 390 7.91 -38.04 19.46
C PHE A 390 7.62 -36.58 19.14
N GLN A 391 7.36 -35.74 20.15
CA GLN A 391 7.19 -34.31 19.95
C GLN A 391 8.50 -33.65 19.48
N SER A 392 9.62 -33.94 20.13
CA SER A 392 10.92 -33.41 19.72
C SER A 392 11.31 -33.85 18.31
N LEU A 393 11.09 -35.13 17.97
CA LEU A 393 11.34 -35.64 16.62
C LEU A 393 10.40 -35.03 15.59
N ARG A 394 9.13 -34.82 15.92
CA ARG A 394 8.20 -34.10 15.04
C ARG A 394 8.71 -32.71 14.69
N GLU A 395 9.17 -31.94 15.68
CA GLU A 395 9.68 -30.58 15.46
C GLU A 395 10.87 -30.57 14.50
N VAL A 396 11.79 -31.53 14.66
CA VAL A 396 12.91 -31.73 13.73
C VAL A 396 12.43 -32.03 12.32
N GLY A 397 11.48 -32.96 12.16
CA GLY A 397 11.01 -33.35 10.84
C GLY A 397 10.21 -32.25 10.17
N ASN A 398 9.43 -31.48 10.94
CA ASN A 398 8.74 -30.30 10.44
C ASN A 398 9.73 -29.22 10.01
N ALA A 399 10.84 -29.02 10.73
CA ALA A 399 11.89 -28.10 10.32
C ALA A 399 12.56 -28.54 9.01
N ILE A 400 12.87 -29.83 8.85
CA ILE A 400 13.44 -30.38 7.60
C ILE A 400 12.44 -30.23 6.45
N LEU A 401 11.16 -30.55 6.68
CA LEU A 401 10.09 -30.37 5.71
C LEU A 401 9.92 -28.90 5.33
N PHE A 402 9.98 -27.99 6.29
CA PHE A 402 9.89 -26.56 6.04
C PHE A 402 11.04 -26.11 5.14
N CYS A 403 12.27 -26.52 5.41
CA CYS A 403 13.42 -26.23 4.56
C CYS A 403 13.24 -26.77 3.12
N LEU A 404 12.68 -27.97 2.97
CA LEU A 404 12.39 -28.53 1.65
C LEU A 404 11.30 -27.74 0.91
N LEU A 405 10.21 -27.40 1.60
CA LEU A 405 9.05 -26.73 1.01
C LEU A 405 9.36 -25.26 0.69
N ILE A 406 10.10 -24.56 1.54
CA ILE A 406 10.48 -23.18 1.29
C ILE A 406 11.43 -23.06 0.11
N GLU A 407 12.36 -24.00 -0.08
CA GLU A 407 13.22 -24.04 -1.27
C GLU A 407 12.40 -24.29 -2.55
N GLN A 408 11.40 -25.16 -2.49
CA GLN A 408 10.49 -25.39 -3.62
C GLN A 408 9.66 -24.15 -3.95
N ALA A 409 9.14 -23.47 -2.92
CA ALA A 409 8.39 -22.23 -3.10
C ALA A 409 9.28 -21.12 -3.68
N LEU A 410 10.50 -20.95 -3.14
CA LEU A 410 11.48 -20.00 -3.64
C LEU A 410 11.84 -20.30 -5.10
N SER A 411 12.03 -21.57 -5.45
CA SER A 411 12.30 -21.97 -6.84
C SER A 411 11.15 -21.61 -7.79
N GLN A 412 9.90 -21.73 -7.35
CA GLN A 412 8.73 -21.33 -8.16
C GLN A 412 8.67 -19.81 -8.35
N GLU A 413 8.95 -19.04 -7.29
CA GLU A 413 9.03 -17.58 -7.32
C GLU A 413 10.14 -17.10 -8.25
N GLU A 414 11.37 -17.61 -8.08
CA GLU A 414 12.53 -17.25 -8.90
C GLU A 414 12.30 -17.57 -10.39
N VAL A 415 11.66 -18.69 -10.71
CA VAL A 415 11.31 -19.01 -12.10
C VAL A 415 10.30 -18.02 -12.67
N CYS A 416 9.32 -17.57 -11.88
CA CYS A 416 8.38 -16.55 -12.30
C CYS A 416 9.09 -15.21 -12.55
N ASP A 417 10.03 -14.82 -11.69
CA ASP A 417 10.85 -13.63 -11.88
C ASP A 417 11.70 -13.71 -13.15
N LEU A 418 12.36 -14.85 -13.40
CA LEU A 418 13.13 -15.07 -14.62
C LEU A 418 12.26 -15.02 -15.88
N LEU A 419 11.02 -15.51 -15.83
CA LEU A 419 10.08 -15.41 -16.94
C LEU A 419 9.69 -13.96 -17.25
N HIS A 420 9.52 -13.12 -16.22
CA HIS A 420 9.27 -11.68 -16.41
C HIS A 420 10.51 -10.91 -16.86
N ALA A 421 11.71 -11.34 -16.43
CA ALA A 421 12.99 -10.74 -16.81
C ALA A 421 13.41 -11.11 -18.25
N ALA A 422 13.02 -12.30 -18.73
CA ALA A 422 13.46 -12.87 -20.01
C ALA A 422 13.40 -11.91 -21.21
N PRO A 423 12.33 -11.12 -21.44
CA PRO A 423 12.28 -10.18 -22.57
C PRO A 423 13.33 -9.07 -22.50
N PHE A 424 13.72 -8.65 -21.30
CA PHE A 424 14.68 -7.56 -21.07
C PHE A 424 16.13 -8.04 -21.08
N GLN A 425 16.35 -9.35 -20.88
CA GLN A 425 17.66 -10.02 -20.90
C GLN A 425 17.93 -10.74 -22.23
N ASN A 426 17.11 -10.50 -23.25
CA ASN A 426 17.23 -11.11 -24.57
C ASN A 426 17.10 -12.66 -24.56
N ILE A 427 16.32 -13.21 -23.63
CA ILE A 427 16.01 -14.64 -23.57
C ILE A 427 14.70 -14.88 -24.30
N LEU A 428 14.76 -15.58 -25.44
CA LEU A 428 13.62 -15.83 -26.30
C LEU A 428 13.23 -17.33 -26.30
N PRO A 429 11.93 -17.65 -26.18
CA PRO A 429 11.48 -19.04 -26.24
C PRO A 429 11.61 -19.62 -27.65
N ARG A 430 11.68 -20.95 -27.74
CA ARG A 430 11.76 -21.66 -29.02
C ARG A 430 10.52 -21.39 -29.87
N VAL A 431 10.73 -20.85 -31.08
CA VAL A 431 9.64 -20.46 -32.00
C VAL A 431 9.29 -21.60 -32.95
N TYR A 432 8.02 -21.73 -33.29
CA TYR A 432 7.54 -22.63 -34.34
C TYR A 432 8.14 -22.28 -35.72
N ILE A 433 8.58 -23.28 -36.47
CA ILE A 433 9.21 -23.16 -37.79
C ILE A 433 8.28 -23.77 -38.84
N LYS A 434 8.02 -23.06 -39.95
CA LYS A 434 7.29 -23.61 -41.10
C LYS A 434 8.25 -24.39 -42.02
N GLU A 435 7.74 -25.35 -42.79
CA GLU A 435 8.54 -26.11 -43.76
C GLU A 435 9.33 -25.18 -44.70
N GLY A 436 10.64 -25.40 -44.81
CA GLY A 436 11.57 -24.58 -45.61
C GLY A 436 12.31 -23.47 -44.85
N GLU A 437 11.93 -23.16 -43.60
CA GLU A 437 12.64 -22.16 -42.78
C GLU A 437 13.71 -22.79 -41.87
N ARG A 438 14.82 -22.07 -41.64
CA ARG A 438 15.85 -22.47 -40.66
C ARG A 438 15.62 -21.76 -39.32
N LEU A 439 15.73 -22.51 -38.22
CA LEU A 439 15.54 -22.00 -36.84
C LEU A 439 16.39 -20.75 -36.56
N GLU A 440 17.67 -20.79 -36.93
CA GLU A 440 18.64 -19.72 -36.69
C GLU A 440 18.23 -18.38 -37.33
N VAL A 441 17.73 -18.43 -38.57
CA VAL A 441 17.31 -17.22 -39.30
C VAL A 441 16.08 -16.60 -38.65
N ARG A 442 15.15 -17.44 -38.20
CA ARG A 442 13.92 -16.98 -37.52
C ARG A 442 14.20 -16.42 -36.13
N MET A 443 15.11 -17.04 -35.39
CA MET A 443 15.56 -16.55 -34.08
C MET A 443 16.25 -15.19 -34.19
N LYS A 444 17.18 -15.00 -35.14
CA LYS A 444 17.84 -13.70 -35.37
C LYS A 444 16.86 -12.59 -35.74
N ARG A 445 15.82 -12.90 -36.53
CA ARG A 445 14.76 -11.92 -36.83
C ARG A 445 13.95 -11.54 -35.60
N LEU A 446 13.70 -12.50 -34.70
CA LEU A 446 12.96 -12.25 -33.47
C LEU A 446 13.82 -11.45 -32.46
N GLU A 447 15.10 -11.76 -32.36
CA GLU A 447 16.07 -10.99 -31.59
C GLU A 447 16.14 -9.55 -32.08
N ALA A 448 16.21 -9.32 -33.40
CA ALA A 448 16.15 -7.96 -33.96
C ALA A 448 14.84 -7.22 -33.64
N LYS A 449 13.72 -7.94 -33.56
CA LYS A 449 12.41 -7.37 -33.19
C LYS A 449 12.39 -6.91 -31.72
N TYR A 450 13.02 -7.67 -30.82
CA TYR A 450 13.03 -7.40 -29.37
C TYR A 450 14.30 -6.67 -28.88
N ALA A 451 15.26 -6.39 -29.75
CA ALA A 451 16.46 -5.62 -29.43
C ALA A 451 16.19 -4.28 -28.70
N PRO A 452 15.10 -3.52 -28.98
CA PRO A 452 14.80 -2.30 -28.23
C PRO A 452 14.44 -2.53 -26.75
N LEU A 453 14.01 -3.74 -26.38
CA LEU A 453 13.68 -4.10 -25.00
C LEU A 453 14.90 -4.54 -24.19
N HIS A 454 16.02 -4.83 -24.85
CA HIS A 454 17.24 -5.29 -24.19
C HIS A 454 17.83 -4.16 -23.32
N LEU A 455 17.70 -4.31 -22.00
CA LEU A 455 17.85 -3.21 -21.06
C LEU A 455 19.29 -2.69 -20.95
N VAL A 456 20.26 -3.59 -20.75
CA VAL A 456 21.66 -3.22 -20.54
C VAL A 456 22.24 -2.48 -21.76
N PRO A 457 22.12 -2.98 -23.01
CA PRO A 457 22.62 -2.25 -24.18
C PRO A 457 21.89 -0.92 -24.43
N LEU A 458 20.61 -0.81 -24.05
CA LEU A 458 19.87 0.44 -24.17
C LEU A 458 20.41 1.51 -23.21
N ILE A 459 20.68 1.14 -21.95
CA ILE A 459 21.26 2.02 -20.94
C ILE A 459 22.72 2.33 -21.27
N GLU A 460 23.49 1.39 -21.82
CA GLU A 460 24.86 1.65 -22.30
C GLU A 460 24.91 2.67 -23.43
N ARG A 461 23.86 2.73 -24.26
CA ARG A 461 23.78 3.67 -25.39
C ARG A 461 23.30 5.08 -24.98
N LEU A 462 22.38 5.17 -24.02
CA LEU A 462 21.66 6.42 -23.71
C LEU A 462 21.88 6.93 -22.27
N GLY A 463 22.37 6.09 -21.37
CA GLY A 463 22.46 6.35 -19.94
C GLY A 463 23.78 6.95 -19.49
N THR A 464 23.80 7.39 -18.23
CA THR A 464 25.01 7.89 -17.57
C THR A 464 25.89 6.74 -17.07
N PRO A 465 27.19 6.97 -16.79
CA PRO A 465 28.07 5.93 -16.24
C PRO A 465 27.55 5.29 -14.95
N GLN A 466 26.87 6.06 -14.10
CA GLN A 466 26.24 5.57 -12.87
C GLN A 466 25.06 4.62 -13.17
N GLN A 467 24.21 4.99 -14.12
CA GLN A 467 23.09 4.15 -14.56
C GLN A 467 23.57 2.85 -15.19
N ILE A 468 24.66 2.89 -15.96
CA ILE A 468 25.26 1.70 -16.57
C ILE A 468 25.78 0.73 -15.51
N ALA A 469 26.48 1.23 -14.49
CA ALA A 469 26.97 0.40 -13.39
C ALA A 469 25.80 -0.27 -12.64
N ILE A 470 24.78 0.51 -12.25
CA ILE A 470 23.59 0.00 -11.56
C ILE A 470 22.82 -1.00 -12.43
N ALA A 471 22.69 -0.75 -13.74
CA ALA A 471 21.99 -1.64 -14.64
C ALA A 471 22.71 -2.98 -14.82
N ARG A 472 24.04 -2.98 -14.91
CA ARG A 472 24.84 -4.22 -15.00
C ARG A 472 24.75 -5.04 -13.72
N GLU A 473 24.77 -4.38 -12.56
CA GLU A 473 24.61 -5.04 -11.26
C GLU A 473 23.18 -5.61 -11.10
N GLY A 474 22.16 -4.81 -11.44
CA GLY A 474 20.76 -5.25 -11.41
C GLY A 474 20.49 -6.43 -12.35
N ASP A 475 21.07 -6.42 -13.56
CA ASP A 475 20.96 -7.52 -14.51
C ASP A 475 21.62 -8.81 -13.98
N LEU A 476 22.80 -8.68 -13.35
CA LEU A 476 23.51 -9.79 -12.71
C LEU A 476 22.68 -10.42 -11.59
N LEU A 477 22.12 -9.60 -10.69
CA LEU A 477 21.25 -10.06 -9.61
C LEU A 477 19.94 -10.68 -10.12
N THR A 478 19.45 -10.24 -11.28
CA THR A 478 18.20 -10.75 -11.85
C THR A 478 18.39 -12.12 -12.51
N LYS A 479 19.52 -12.34 -13.20
CA LYS A 479 19.79 -13.61 -13.91
C LYS A 479 20.32 -14.72 -12.99
N GLU A 480 21.06 -14.35 -11.94
CA GLU A 480 21.67 -15.32 -11.01
C GLU A 480 20.70 -15.62 -9.86
N ARG A 481 19.90 -16.68 -10.05
CA ARG A 481 18.94 -17.20 -9.08
C ARG A 481 19.33 -18.60 -8.60
N LEU A 482 18.87 -19.03 -7.43
CA LEU A 482 19.20 -20.35 -6.89
C LEU A 482 18.70 -21.48 -7.81
N CYS A 483 17.51 -21.30 -8.39
CA CYS A 483 16.91 -22.25 -9.32
C CYS A 483 17.75 -22.55 -10.58
N CYS A 484 18.78 -21.74 -10.89
CA CYS A 484 19.66 -21.91 -12.04
C CYS A 484 20.70 -23.03 -11.88
N GLY A 485 20.81 -23.65 -10.69
CA GLY A 485 21.68 -24.82 -10.50
C GLY A 485 22.18 -25.07 -9.07
N LEU A 486 21.65 -24.36 -8.07
CA LEU A 486 22.01 -24.52 -6.67
C LEU A 486 20.84 -25.12 -5.89
N SER A 487 21.15 -25.98 -4.91
CA SER A 487 20.16 -26.52 -3.97
C SER A 487 20.62 -26.33 -2.54
N MET A 488 19.73 -25.84 -1.68
CA MET A 488 20.02 -25.56 -0.26
C MET A 488 19.80 -26.81 0.60
N PHE A 489 18.83 -27.65 0.25
CA PHE A 489 18.41 -28.80 1.03
C PHE A 489 19.54 -29.82 1.22
N GLU A 490 20.37 -30.03 0.20
CA GLU A 490 21.58 -30.86 0.29
C GLU A 490 22.56 -30.35 1.35
N VAL A 491 22.80 -29.03 1.38
CA VAL A 491 23.69 -28.39 2.34
C VAL A 491 23.13 -28.52 3.75
N ILE A 492 21.82 -28.37 3.91
CA ILE A 492 21.12 -28.52 5.19
C ILE A 492 21.26 -29.95 5.72
N LEU A 493 21.00 -30.96 4.88
CA LEU A 493 21.16 -32.37 5.26
C LEU A 493 22.60 -32.70 5.65
N THR A 494 23.58 -32.22 4.87
CA THR A 494 25.01 -32.38 5.17
C THR A 494 25.39 -31.73 6.51
N ARG A 495 24.81 -30.57 6.82
CA ARG A 495 25.03 -29.89 8.10
C ARG A 495 24.37 -30.64 9.26
N ILE A 496 23.16 -31.15 9.10
CA ILE A 496 22.49 -32.00 10.11
C ILE A 496 23.30 -33.25 10.40
N ARG A 497 23.90 -33.89 9.37
CA ARG A 497 24.83 -35.02 9.56
C ARG A 497 25.98 -34.66 10.49
N SER A 498 26.48 -33.42 10.43
CA SER A 498 27.56 -32.97 11.30
C SER A 498 27.16 -32.81 12.77
N TYR A 499 25.85 -32.79 13.09
CA TYR A 499 25.35 -32.81 14.45
C TYR A 499 25.26 -34.23 15.05
N LEU A 500 25.33 -35.27 14.22
CA LEU A 500 25.24 -36.68 14.60
C LEU A 500 26.63 -37.32 14.79
N GLN A 501 27.49 -36.66 15.57
CA GLN A 501 28.88 -37.13 15.82
C GLN A 501 29.02 -38.00 17.05
N ASP A 502 28.06 -37.97 17.98
CA ASP A 502 28.12 -38.78 19.19
C ASP A 502 28.18 -40.28 18.82
N PRO A 503 29.08 -41.07 19.44
CA PRO A 503 29.25 -42.48 19.11
C PRO A 503 27.96 -43.30 19.35
N ILE A 504 27.04 -42.83 20.19
CA ILE A 504 25.77 -43.53 20.48
C ILE A 504 24.92 -43.75 19.23
N TRP A 505 25.01 -42.88 18.21
CA TRP A 505 24.22 -42.99 16.98
C TRP A 505 24.63 -44.19 16.11
N ARG A 506 25.93 -44.52 16.11
CA ARG A 506 26.51 -45.60 15.28
C ARG A 506 26.77 -46.88 16.07
N GLY A 507 26.87 -46.79 17.40
CA GLY A 507 27.21 -47.91 18.26
C GLY A 507 28.68 -48.34 18.14
N PRO A 508 29.10 -49.34 18.94
CA PRO A 508 30.43 -49.94 18.85
C PRO A 508 30.63 -50.70 17.53
N PRO A 509 31.87 -51.04 17.14
CA PRO A 509 32.11 -51.87 15.96
C PRO A 509 31.48 -53.28 16.11
N PRO A 510 31.02 -53.89 14.99
CA PRO A 510 30.34 -55.19 15.02
C PRO A 510 31.26 -56.34 15.38
N THR A 511 30.74 -57.31 16.12
CA THR A 511 31.46 -58.49 16.61
C THR A 511 31.92 -59.42 15.48
N ASN A 512 31.18 -59.46 14.38
CA ASN A 512 31.48 -60.26 13.18
C ASN A 512 32.38 -59.53 12.16
N GLY A 513 32.80 -58.29 12.44
CA GLY A 513 33.61 -57.47 11.54
C GLY A 513 32.89 -56.96 10.29
N VAL A 514 31.56 -57.11 10.19
CA VAL A 514 30.78 -56.72 9.01
C VAL A 514 29.61 -55.80 9.38
N MET A 515 28.66 -56.28 10.20
CA MET A 515 27.48 -55.51 10.61
C MET A 515 26.79 -56.13 11.82
N HIS A 516 26.14 -55.31 12.64
CA HIS A 516 25.30 -55.80 13.75
C HIS A 516 24.06 -56.51 13.19
N VAL A 517 23.73 -57.67 13.77
CA VAL A 517 22.63 -58.53 13.27
C VAL A 517 21.58 -58.78 14.33
N ASP A 518 21.97 -59.09 15.56
CA ASP A 518 21.04 -59.30 16.66
C ASP A 518 21.16 -58.18 17.71
N GLU A 519 22.29 -57.49 17.72
CA GLU A 519 22.62 -56.43 18.66
C GLU A 519 21.80 -55.16 18.39
N CYS A 520 21.32 -54.53 19.47
CA CYS A 520 20.46 -53.36 19.40
C CYS A 520 21.18 -52.08 19.83
N VAL A 521 22.31 -51.81 19.17
CA VAL A 521 23.23 -50.73 19.54
C VAL A 521 23.22 -49.55 18.55
N GLU A 522 22.54 -49.69 17.41
CA GLU A 522 22.42 -48.64 16.39
C GLU A 522 21.08 -47.90 16.51
N PHE A 523 21.05 -46.61 16.11
CA PHE A 523 19.83 -45.81 16.16
C PHE A 523 18.66 -46.43 15.37
N HIS A 524 18.92 -47.04 14.20
CA HIS A 524 17.84 -47.65 13.42
C HIS A 524 17.11 -48.78 14.18
N ARG A 525 17.75 -49.45 15.14
CA ARG A 525 17.11 -50.46 16.00
C ARG A 525 16.19 -49.85 17.03
N LEU A 526 16.60 -48.72 17.61
CA LEU A 526 15.74 -47.92 18.46
C LEU A 526 14.53 -47.40 17.66
N TRP A 527 14.75 -46.93 16.43
CA TRP A 527 13.66 -46.50 15.54
C TRP A 527 12.71 -47.65 15.19
N SER A 528 13.20 -48.87 14.98
CA SER A 528 12.35 -50.06 14.81
C SER A 528 11.48 -50.36 16.03
N ALA A 529 11.99 -50.13 17.24
CA ALA A 529 11.21 -50.24 18.47
C ALA A 529 10.15 -49.13 18.58
N MET A 530 10.50 -47.89 18.26
CA MET A 530 9.54 -46.78 18.18
C MET A 530 8.46 -47.02 17.12
N GLN A 531 8.84 -47.57 15.96
CA GLN A 531 7.94 -47.97 14.89
C GLN A 531 6.96 -49.04 15.34
N PHE A 532 7.42 -49.99 16.13
CA PHE A 532 6.53 -50.96 16.75
C PHE A 532 5.48 -50.27 17.62
N VAL A 533 5.86 -49.30 18.46
CA VAL A 533 4.92 -48.59 19.34
C VAL A 533 3.86 -47.80 18.57
N TYR A 534 4.22 -46.99 17.57
CA TYR A 534 3.22 -46.19 16.84
C TYR A 534 2.42 -46.98 15.80
N CYS A 535 2.86 -48.20 15.45
CA CYS A 535 2.08 -49.12 14.63
C CYS A 535 0.94 -49.80 15.42
N ILE A 536 1.05 -49.92 16.75
CA ILE A 536 0.02 -50.54 17.60
C ILE A 536 -1.34 -49.83 17.39
N PRO A 537 -2.40 -50.55 16.97
CA PRO A 537 -3.73 -49.97 16.84
C PRO A 537 -4.29 -49.51 18.20
N VAL A 538 -4.73 -48.26 18.27
CA VAL A 538 -5.41 -47.68 19.43
C VAL A 538 -6.94 -47.83 19.32
N GLY A 539 -7.67 -47.56 20.41
CA GLY A 539 -9.13 -47.62 20.42
C GLY A 539 -9.78 -46.62 19.46
N THR A 540 -11.02 -46.86 19.03
CA THR A 540 -11.74 -45.99 18.09
C THR A 540 -11.93 -44.54 18.54
N ASN A 541 -11.81 -44.26 19.84
CA ASN A 541 -11.95 -42.92 20.42
C ASN A 541 -10.60 -42.33 20.86
N GLU A 542 -9.49 -42.99 20.55
CA GLU A 542 -8.14 -42.54 20.88
C GLU A 542 -7.44 -41.98 19.65
N PHE A 543 -6.65 -40.93 19.84
CA PHE A 543 -5.88 -40.33 18.75
C PHE A 543 -4.71 -41.21 18.34
N THR A 544 -4.55 -41.38 17.04
CA THR A 544 -3.43 -42.12 16.44
C THR A 544 -2.17 -41.25 16.35
N ALA A 545 -1.00 -41.88 16.19
CA ALA A 545 0.27 -41.15 16.10
C ALA A 545 0.31 -40.19 14.88
N GLU A 546 -0.27 -40.59 13.76
CA GLU A 546 -0.40 -39.75 12.56
C GLU A 546 -1.30 -38.52 12.79
N GLN A 547 -2.33 -38.62 13.64
CA GLN A 547 -3.18 -37.47 13.99
C GLN A 547 -2.49 -36.51 14.95
N CYS A 548 -1.68 -37.03 15.88
CA CYS A 548 -0.97 -36.20 16.85
C CYS A 548 0.28 -35.54 16.27
N PHE A 549 1.08 -36.28 15.49
CA PHE A 549 2.41 -35.83 15.07
C PHE A 549 2.56 -35.60 13.57
N GLY A 550 1.63 -36.09 12.74
CA GLY A 550 1.72 -36.01 11.28
C GLY A 550 2.93 -36.75 10.72
N ASP A 551 3.32 -36.40 9.50
CA ASP A 551 4.45 -37.03 8.80
C ASP A 551 5.81 -36.56 9.31
N GLY A 552 5.87 -35.44 10.03
CA GLY A 552 7.11 -34.87 10.59
C GLY A 552 7.87 -35.87 11.45
N LEU A 553 7.17 -36.68 12.25
CA LEU A 553 7.81 -37.73 13.05
C LEU A 553 8.60 -38.73 12.16
N SER A 554 7.97 -39.23 11.09
CA SER A 554 8.60 -40.15 10.15
C SER A 554 9.74 -39.49 9.38
N TRP A 555 9.59 -38.22 8.98
CA TRP A 555 10.64 -37.46 8.30
C TRP A 555 11.89 -37.29 9.17
N ALA A 556 11.76 -37.03 10.46
CA ALA A 556 12.91 -36.95 11.36
C ALA A 556 13.63 -38.28 11.54
N GLY A 557 12.90 -39.35 11.88
CA GLY A 557 13.49 -40.67 12.08
C GLY A 557 14.17 -41.21 10.82
N CYS A 558 13.51 -41.08 9.67
CA CYS A 558 14.07 -41.47 8.38
C CYS A 558 15.30 -40.62 8.01
N SER A 559 15.27 -39.31 8.26
CA SER A 559 16.42 -38.44 8.01
C SER A 559 17.64 -38.86 8.81
N ILE A 560 17.49 -39.13 10.10
CA ILE A 560 18.61 -39.59 10.95
C ILE A 560 19.16 -40.93 10.43
N ILE A 561 18.29 -41.88 10.06
CA ILE A 561 18.70 -43.18 9.51
C ILE A 561 19.50 -43.03 8.20
N VAL A 562 19.06 -42.16 7.29
CA VAL A 562 19.76 -41.91 6.01
C VAL A 562 21.11 -41.23 6.25
N LEU A 563 21.15 -40.19 7.09
CA LEU A 563 22.38 -39.44 7.37
C LEU A 563 23.45 -40.29 8.08
N LEU A 564 23.03 -41.32 8.83
CA LEU A 564 23.92 -42.30 9.45
C LEU A 564 24.31 -43.45 8.51
N GLY A 565 23.71 -43.55 7.32
CA GLY A 565 23.94 -44.65 6.38
C GLY A 565 23.34 -46.00 6.82
N GLN A 566 22.34 -45.98 7.71
CA GLN A 566 21.77 -47.18 8.33
C GLN A 566 20.54 -47.74 7.61
N GLN A 567 20.06 -47.07 6.56
CA GLN A 567 18.80 -47.43 5.88
C GLN A 567 18.75 -48.88 5.40
N ARG A 568 19.79 -49.38 4.71
CA ARG A 568 19.79 -50.76 4.19
C ARG A 568 19.70 -51.81 5.31
N ARG A 569 20.29 -51.51 6.47
CA ARG A 569 20.22 -52.37 7.66
C ARG A 569 18.84 -52.30 8.33
N PHE A 570 18.24 -51.11 8.36
CA PHE A 570 16.87 -50.92 8.82
C PHE A 570 15.87 -51.75 7.99
N ASP A 571 15.93 -51.66 6.66
CA ASP A 571 15.00 -52.38 5.78
C ASP A 571 15.07 -53.92 5.95
N LEU A 572 16.25 -54.44 6.30
CA LEU A 572 16.47 -55.86 6.54
C LEU A 572 16.04 -56.32 7.93
N PHE A 573 16.27 -55.49 8.95
CA PHE A 573 16.17 -55.91 10.35
C PHE A 573 15.06 -55.26 11.16
N ASP A 574 14.20 -54.48 10.53
CA ASP A 574 13.05 -53.88 11.21
C ASP A 574 12.06 -54.95 11.74
N PHE A 575 11.66 -54.80 13.01
CA PHE A 575 10.76 -55.74 13.68
C PHE A 575 9.38 -55.78 13.02
N CYS A 576 8.85 -54.63 12.61
CA CYS A 576 7.55 -54.52 11.99
C CYS A 576 7.55 -55.09 10.57
N TYR A 577 8.60 -54.84 9.79
CA TYR A 577 8.73 -55.37 8.43
C TYR A 577 8.85 -56.89 8.44
N HIS A 578 9.54 -57.45 9.44
CA HIS A 578 9.58 -58.90 9.66
C HIS A 578 8.21 -59.46 10.01
N LEU A 579 7.50 -58.85 10.97
CA LEU A 579 6.14 -59.26 11.34
C LEU A 579 5.18 -59.23 10.14
N LEU A 580 5.21 -58.16 9.33
CA LEU A 580 4.40 -58.03 8.12
C LEU A 580 4.74 -59.12 7.10
N LYS A 581 6.03 -59.46 6.93
CA LYS A 581 6.48 -60.50 6.00
C LYS A 581 5.93 -61.89 6.40
N VAL A 582 5.98 -62.22 7.69
CA VAL A 582 5.46 -63.50 8.20
C VAL A 582 3.92 -63.53 8.17
N GLN A 583 3.25 -62.45 8.57
CA GLN A 583 1.79 -62.34 8.53
C GLN A 583 1.22 -62.49 7.10
N ARG A 584 1.92 -61.95 6.10
CA ARG A 584 1.55 -62.14 4.69
C ARG A 584 1.70 -63.58 4.22
N GLN A 585 2.64 -64.33 4.80
CA GLN A 585 2.90 -65.71 4.42
C GLN A 585 1.93 -66.68 5.09
N ASP A 586 1.63 -66.49 6.38
CA ASP A 586 0.77 -67.40 7.15
C ASP A 586 -0.72 -67.01 7.14
N GLY A 587 -1.04 -65.76 6.84
CA GLY A 587 -2.41 -65.25 6.72
C GLY A 587 -3.20 -65.25 8.03
N LYS A 588 -2.54 -65.41 9.18
CA LYS A 588 -3.22 -65.50 10.49
C LYS A 588 -3.73 -64.13 10.95
N ASP A 589 -4.85 -64.15 11.68
CA ASP A 589 -5.46 -62.98 12.30
C ASP A 589 -5.96 -63.33 13.71
N GLU A 590 -5.11 -63.07 14.70
CA GLU A 590 -5.39 -63.30 16.12
C GLU A 590 -5.24 -61.98 16.89
N ILE A 591 -5.91 -61.89 18.04
CA ILE A 591 -5.79 -60.75 18.95
C ILE A 591 -4.79 -61.13 20.04
N ILE A 592 -3.60 -60.54 19.99
CA ILE A 592 -2.51 -60.82 20.93
C ILE A 592 -2.31 -59.59 21.81
N LYS A 593 -2.46 -59.73 23.14
CA LYS A 593 -2.35 -58.63 24.11
C LYS A 593 -3.16 -57.38 23.70
N ASN A 594 -4.43 -57.59 23.34
CA ASN A 594 -5.35 -56.56 22.85
C ASN A 594 -4.96 -55.90 21.50
N VAL A 595 -3.96 -56.44 20.79
CA VAL A 595 -3.55 -55.97 19.47
C VAL A 595 -4.11 -56.89 18.37
N PRO A 596 -5.04 -56.41 17.53
CA PRO A 596 -5.50 -57.16 16.36
C PRO A 596 -4.41 -57.24 15.30
N LEU A 597 -3.91 -58.45 15.04
CA LEU A 597 -2.76 -58.69 14.18
C LEU A 597 -2.97 -58.19 12.74
N LYS A 598 -4.15 -58.39 12.15
CA LYS A 598 -4.43 -57.90 10.80
C LYS A 598 -4.37 -56.37 10.70
N LYS A 599 -4.98 -55.66 11.66
CA LYS A 599 -4.94 -54.18 11.70
C LYS A 599 -3.52 -53.67 11.96
N MET A 600 -2.74 -54.36 12.79
CA MET A 600 -1.32 -54.05 13.01
C MET A 600 -0.53 -54.19 11.71
N ALA A 601 -0.67 -55.30 10.98
CA ALA A 601 0.01 -55.53 9.70
C ALA A 601 -0.37 -54.49 8.63
N ASP A 602 -1.64 -54.09 8.56
CA ASP A 602 -2.10 -53.05 7.63
C ASP A 602 -1.51 -51.68 7.97
N ARG A 603 -1.43 -51.32 9.26
CA ARG A 603 -0.75 -50.08 9.72
C ARG A 603 0.74 -50.09 9.40
N ILE A 604 1.43 -51.20 9.67
CA ILE A 604 2.85 -51.37 9.34
C ILE A 604 3.07 -51.16 7.85
N ARG A 605 2.20 -51.70 6.99
CA ARG A 605 2.33 -51.51 5.55
C ARG A 605 2.20 -50.04 5.13
N LYS A 606 1.32 -49.26 5.77
CA LYS A 606 1.20 -47.82 5.49
C LYS A 606 2.50 -47.08 5.84
N TYR A 607 3.04 -47.30 7.04
CA TYR A 607 4.31 -46.70 7.44
C TYR A 607 5.50 -47.18 6.61
N GLN A 608 5.48 -48.44 6.15
CA GLN A 608 6.50 -48.94 5.21
C GLN A 608 6.47 -48.18 3.88
N ILE A 609 5.29 -47.87 3.33
CA ILE A 609 5.18 -47.08 2.10
C ILE A 609 5.70 -45.65 2.33
N LEU A 610 5.28 -45.02 3.44
CA LEU A 610 5.72 -43.67 3.81
C LEU A 610 7.25 -43.60 3.98
N ASN A 611 7.86 -44.49 4.76
CA ASN A 611 9.30 -44.48 4.98
C ASN A 611 10.07 -44.69 3.67
N ASN A 612 9.60 -45.59 2.78
CA ASN A 612 10.24 -45.82 1.48
C ASN A 612 10.18 -44.58 0.59
N GLU A 613 9.09 -43.83 0.61
CA GLU A 613 8.96 -42.57 -0.12
C GLU A 613 9.92 -41.51 0.43
N VAL A 614 9.95 -41.33 1.75
CA VAL A 614 10.86 -40.39 2.42
C VAL A 614 12.32 -40.76 2.13
N PHE A 615 12.69 -42.04 2.24
CA PHE A 615 14.03 -42.51 1.90
C PHE A 615 14.38 -42.27 0.44
N ALA A 616 13.45 -42.49 -0.50
CA ALA A 616 13.69 -42.22 -1.91
C ALA A 616 13.97 -40.74 -2.17
N ILE A 617 13.21 -39.86 -1.51
CA ILE A 617 13.39 -38.40 -1.62
C ILE A 617 14.75 -38.00 -1.03
N LEU A 618 15.06 -38.38 0.21
CA LEU A 618 16.31 -38.03 0.87
C LEU A 618 17.54 -38.54 0.09
N ASN A 619 17.51 -39.78 -0.40
CA ASN A 619 18.60 -40.31 -1.22
C ASN A 619 18.74 -39.62 -2.57
N LYS A 620 17.65 -39.09 -3.16
CA LYS A 620 17.74 -38.31 -4.39
C LYS A 620 18.56 -37.03 -4.18
N TYR A 621 18.42 -36.38 -3.02
CA TYR A 621 19.18 -35.17 -2.68
C TYR A 621 20.58 -35.46 -2.13
N MET A 622 20.87 -36.66 -1.61
CA MET A 622 22.19 -37.03 -1.09
C MET A 622 23.16 -37.59 -2.16
N LYS A 623 22.67 -37.99 -3.34
CA LYS A 623 23.48 -38.63 -4.41
C LYS A 623 24.55 -37.72 -5.03
N SER A 624 24.46 -36.41 -4.89
CA SER A 624 25.51 -35.46 -5.32
C SER A 624 26.76 -35.51 -4.44
N VAL A 625 26.64 -35.88 -3.16
CA VAL A 625 27.73 -35.84 -2.17
C VAL A 625 28.64 -37.08 -2.21
N GLU A 626 28.14 -38.24 -2.63
CA GLU A 626 28.86 -39.53 -2.54
C GLU A 626 29.94 -39.75 -3.62
N THR A 627 30.18 -38.78 -4.52
CA THR A 627 31.17 -38.96 -5.61
C THR A 627 32.62 -39.03 -5.13
N ASP A 628 32.92 -38.62 -3.89
CA ASP A 628 34.31 -38.51 -3.39
C ASP A 628 34.77 -39.60 -2.39
N SER A 629 33.94 -40.62 -2.04
CA SER A 629 34.32 -41.61 -1.01
C SER A 629 34.07 -43.08 -1.38
N SER A 630 34.34 -43.50 -2.60
CA SER A 630 34.14 -44.89 -3.03
C SER A 630 35.37 -45.78 -2.79
N THR A 631 35.71 -46.02 -1.53
CA THR A 631 36.52 -47.21 -1.15
C THR A 631 35.62 -48.18 -0.40
N VAL A 632 35.20 -49.26 -1.07
CA VAL A 632 34.44 -50.34 -0.43
C VAL A 632 35.40 -51.18 0.42
N GLU A 633 35.02 -51.51 1.66
CA GLU A 633 35.82 -52.40 2.51
C GLU A 633 35.85 -53.81 1.90
N HIS A 634 37.05 -54.30 1.59
CA HIS A 634 37.27 -55.65 1.05
C HIS A 634 37.47 -56.65 2.19
N ALA A 635 36.70 -57.74 2.20
CA ALA A 635 36.96 -58.87 3.08
C ALA A 635 38.09 -59.74 2.51
N GLU A 636 39.07 -60.09 3.34
CA GLU A 636 40.16 -60.97 2.92
C GLU A 636 39.66 -62.40 2.67
N PRO A 637 40.01 -63.03 1.53
CA PRO A 637 39.70 -64.44 1.31
C PRO A 637 40.47 -65.30 2.32
N LYS A 638 39.90 -66.46 2.69
CA LYS A 638 40.59 -67.44 3.55
C LYS A 638 41.91 -67.88 2.88
N LEU A 639 43.02 -67.34 3.36
CA LEU A 639 44.36 -67.78 2.97
C LEU A 639 44.60 -69.19 3.52
N SER A 640 44.87 -70.16 2.63
CA SER A 640 45.42 -71.45 3.05
C SER A 640 46.82 -71.21 3.62
N ALA A 641 47.17 -71.88 4.73
CA ALA A 641 48.47 -71.74 5.41
C ALA A 641 49.71 -72.02 4.53
N VAL A 642 49.52 -72.50 3.30
CA VAL A 642 50.55 -72.77 2.30
C VAL A 642 51.11 -71.48 1.66
N SER A 643 50.33 -70.39 1.59
CA SER A 643 50.71 -69.17 0.86
C SER A 643 51.63 -68.21 1.64
N LEU A 644 51.79 -68.40 2.95
CA LEU A 644 52.66 -67.57 3.80
C LEU A 644 54.13 -67.97 3.72
N THR A 645 54.43 -69.20 3.28
CA THR A 645 55.81 -69.71 3.17
C THR A 645 56.46 -69.32 1.83
N GLU A 646 55.69 -69.28 0.73
CA GLU A 646 56.20 -68.88 -0.60
C GLU A 646 56.44 -67.36 -0.73
N CYS A 647 55.68 -66.52 -0.02
CA CYS A 647 55.94 -65.07 0.03
C CYS A 647 57.22 -64.71 0.81
N GLY A 648 57.72 -65.60 1.68
CA GLY A 648 58.97 -65.40 2.42
C GLY A 648 60.23 -65.62 1.58
N GLU A 649 60.15 -66.37 0.49
CA GLU A 649 61.28 -66.61 -0.42
C GLU A 649 61.39 -65.54 -1.51
N PHE A 650 60.28 -64.91 -1.90
CA PHE A 650 60.27 -63.84 -2.93
C PHE A 650 60.93 -62.53 -2.45
N PHE A 651 61.01 -62.29 -1.14
CA PHE A 651 61.66 -61.10 -0.55
C PHE A 651 63.15 -61.29 -0.24
N LYS A 652 63.72 -62.49 -0.42
CA LYS A 652 65.16 -62.76 -0.17
C LYS A 652 66.09 -62.46 -1.36
N GLU A 653 65.57 -62.13 -2.54
CA GLU A 653 66.39 -61.88 -3.75
C GLU A 653 66.65 -60.39 -4.08
N ARG A 654 66.24 -59.44 -3.24
CA ARG A 654 66.66 -58.02 -3.41
C ARG A 654 67.35 -57.49 -2.14
N ASN A 655 68.68 -57.60 -2.16
CA ASN A 655 69.61 -56.89 -1.28
C ASN A 655 69.32 -55.37 -1.28
N LEU A 656 68.74 -54.86 -0.20
CA LEU A 656 68.96 -53.50 0.30
C LEU A 656 69.08 -53.60 1.83
N GLY A 657 70.14 -52.98 2.34
CA GLY A 657 70.81 -53.28 3.61
C GLY A 657 69.95 -53.22 4.88
N ASP A 658 70.47 -53.94 5.86
CA ASP A 658 69.99 -54.10 7.23
C ASP A 658 69.55 -52.80 7.93
N ALA A 659 68.31 -52.80 8.42
CA ALA A 659 67.97 -52.11 9.65
C ALA A 659 66.98 -53.00 10.43
N HIS A 660 67.45 -53.50 11.57
CA HIS A 660 66.71 -54.28 12.55
C HIS A 660 65.32 -53.72 12.86
N VAL A 661 64.28 -54.54 12.68
CA VAL A 661 62.97 -54.34 13.33
C VAL A 661 62.78 -55.45 14.37
N SER A 662 63.00 -55.09 15.63
CA SER A 662 62.53 -55.84 16.79
C SER A 662 61.10 -55.41 17.11
N ILE A 663 60.17 -56.35 17.06
CA ILE A 663 58.77 -56.21 17.45
C ILE A 663 58.68 -56.16 18.98
N GLN A 664 58.05 -55.13 19.53
CA GLN A 664 57.31 -55.27 20.80
C GLN A 664 56.13 -54.31 20.88
N SER A 665 55.00 -54.91 21.27
CA SER A 665 53.67 -54.42 21.57
C SER A 665 53.60 -53.21 22.51
N SER A 666 52.67 -52.28 22.28
CA SER A 666 51.72 -51.83 23.33
C SER A 666 50.70 -50.80 22.82
N SER A 667 49.55 -50.90 23.46
CA SER A 667 48.31 -50.12 23.38
C SER A 667 48.43 -48.66 23.84
N SER A 668 47.59 -47.81 23.21
CA SER A 668 46.88 -46.63 23.77
C SER A 668 47.64 -45.53 24.52
N VAL A 669 47.47 -44.26 24.09
CA VAL A 669 46.76 -43.18 24.80
C VAL A 669 46.94 -41.81 24.09
N LYS A 670 45.81 -41.11 23.98
CA LYS A 670 45.47 -39.69 23.69
C LYS A 670 46.60 -38.63 23.65
N GLY A 671 46.44 -37.64 22.77
CA GLY A 671 47.00 -36.28 22.96
C GLY A 671 46.99 -35.36 21.73
N THR A 672 45.92 -34.58 21.59
CA THR A 672 45.78 -33.23 20.97
C THR A 672 47.02 -32.53 20.34
N CYS A 673 46.90 -32.14 19.06
CA CYS A 673 47.06 -30.76 18.53
C CYS A 673 47.03 -30.80 16.99
N GLY A 674 46.16 -30.00 16.35
CA GLY A 674 46.32 -29.64 14.93
C GLY A 674 47.22 -28.41 14.77
N PRO A 675 47.24 -27.79 13.58
CA PRO A 675 47.70 -28.37 12.32
C PRO A 675 48.68 -27.41 11.63
N GLU A 676 49.75 -27.88 10.98
CA GLU A 676 50.41 -27.03 9.98
C GLU A 676 51.40 -27.77 9.06
N LEU A 677 51.44 -27.26 7.83
CA LEU A 677 52.42 -27.42 6.76
C LEU A 677 52.33 -28.60 5.76
N LEU A 678 52.28 -28.14 4.50
CA LEU A 678 52.76 -28.75 3.24
C LEU A 678 51.74 -29.52 2.38
N ARG A 679 50.83 -28.75 1.77
CA ARG A 679 50.46 -28.95 0.36
C ARG A 679 51.63 -28.50 -0.51
N THR A 680 52.16 -29.39 -1.35
CA THR A 680 52.92 -29.02 -2.55
C THR A 680 52.12 -29.40 -3.80
N HIS A 681 52.12 -28.45 -4.73
CA HIS A 681 51.34 -28.39 -5.95
C HIS A 681 51.70 -29.44 -7.00
N LYS A 682 50.68 -29.87 -7.75
CA LYS A 682 50.74 -29.95 -9.22
C LYS A 682 49.45 -29.36 -9.80
N VAL A 683 49.59 -28.25 -10.50
CA VAL A 683 48.58 -27.64 -11.37
C VAL A 683 49.17 -27.66 -12.78
N GLU A 684 48.44 -28.23 -13.72
CA GLU A 684 48.67 -28.03 -15.15
C GLU A 684 47.79 -26.88 -15.66
N HIS A 685 48.47 -25.86 -16.20
CA HIS A 685 48.13 -25.00 -17.34
C HIS A 685 46.69 -24.53 -17.59
N LEU A 686 46.47 -23.21 -17.51
CA LEU A 686 45.91 -22.42 -18.62
C LEU A 686 46.29 -20.92 -18.54
N ILE A 687 47.21 -20.51 -19.42
CA ILE A 687 47.27 -19.29 -20.28
C ILE A 687 46.85 -17.92 -19.68
N LEU A 688 47.78 -16.94 -19.66
CA LEU A 688 47.63 -15.64 -20.37
C LEU A 688 48.87 -14.70 -20.24
N LEU A 689 49.41 -14.38 -21.42
CA LEU A 689 50.03 -13.12 -21.89
C LEU A 689 50.24 -11.96 -20.89
N THR A 690 51.50 -11.55 -20.69
CA THR A 690 52.11 -10.22 -20.99
C THR A 690 53.32 -9.90 -20.08
N GLN A 691 54.44 -9.50 -20.69
CA GLN A 691 55.61 -8.87 -20.08
C GLN A 691 55.34 -7.35 -19.83
N PRO A 692 56.30 -6.55 -19.33
CA PRO A 692 57.09 -6.61 -18.08
C PRO A 692 57.08 -5.24 -17.33
N ARG A 693 57.90 -5.11 -16.27
CA ARG A 693 58.37 -3.90 -15.53
C ARG A 693 57.81 -3.80 -14.11
N GLU A 694 58.63 -3.94 -13.08
CA GLU A 694 59.67 -3.06 -12.50
C GLU A 694 59.15 -2.56 -11.14
N GLU A 695 60.09 -2.21 -10.25
CA GLU A 695 59.95 -1.65 -8.90
C GLU A 695 59.84 -2.69 -7.78
N GLU A 696 60.91 -2.96 -7.04
CA GLU A 696 61.45 -2.12 -5.93
C GLU A 696 60.42 -2.02 -4.80
N SER A 697 60.58 -2.80 -3.73
CA SER A 697 61.35 -2.49 -2.52
C SER A 697 60.50 -1.83 -1.43
N GLU A 698 60.82 -2.18 -0.19
CA GLU A 698 60.43 -1.51 1.07
C GLU A 698 58.99 -1.81 1.56
N LYS A 699 58.75 -2.35 2.75
CA LYS A 699 59.47 -2.38 4.05
C LYS A 699 59.25 -3.71 4.78
#